data_AF-A0A836LD04-F1
#
_entry.id   AF-A0A836LD04-F1
#
_cell.length_a   1.000
_cell.length_b   1.000
_cell.length_c   1.000
_cell.angle_alpha   90.00
_cell.angle_beta   90.00
_cell.angle_gamma   90.00
#
_symmetry.space_group_name_H-M   'P 1'
#
loop_
_entity.id
_entity.type
_entity.pdbx_description
1 polymer ?
#
loop_
_entity_poly.entity_id
_entity_poly.type
_entity_poly.pdbx_seq_one_letter_code
_entity_poly.pdbx_strand_id
1 'polypeptide(L)'
;MMPGKDTLIIPLEEADPSMFGSPADRHALNGDTPTANTQRGSSSQQVSIGRSLHGQSPQTPQGLGMPLGSVGQPHMGDASLDFQRRLLQQQVQQAHREMGQLKAELQETHARLTDARQELNEQKVTYTSLSRRYSAVVEKLTATETDVKALEERLVKECNQRHQVQTEREEQRLALREAEWSQERLQRRLQLLEASRGLDPKEVQRRLEDRSQFIPTVEVQRMQTEMHNTHQALVDRLLTTLESLTTSSEESQTNLFVARSSVLSAATDVDARLQRAEATLDHVDKQWIEYRDGTERETHEFLLAVMSENKDLWQQLTLLQNEHAVVVSEMRLRTTQGGSVPMEEHAYTQRQLEIMTERLGKAQQLVESQTALARAHEVEMTELMEANNSMQQQLEELQRQCAQHEQASNQKSSSLSEADAALRESSSQIEKLHSMLHEERLRAEAVVSEMKATQRTMQDEYSARVRQLEHDCEVADDTATTLQRTLEETNAKLDVVGHNLRTQSKEYEAYKQQTAAELAEAQARQRDGLQRVREVMEEELASLRSRLEEAQNAVRAAEREKEAAAARENSAVVEHRTLQRDLADLQEELERLRAQHKEDVEQRQRAHAEAEQLRAASGEGSTLAQELQRRCDALSKEKVELATALADEKSRQEQRYAALHADWRASEKARALVHEEVKTLRTRCAELENARMSEDRQTQDKEQLMRENIRLHEQYQLIQKECTGLREEVKALQQRSVGDAQWSKQMKDLQQRLRELPELRQAADAARRDALMAKEETEVLRRERDQLSKKLDAFLEDAKQQAQRGDCFERVCREASAAAQRIGGQVSSAKEKTARYHVFRNTNPTGRLSSTKEKGTTATAVARIPSSAGSASPGAPLHDAAATQSAGASPVSAARSAHHCTATHAVTNASGYSSLGAGAGVEFDATSARSVTSSPSRPWR
;
A
#
# COMPACT_ATOMS: atom_id res chain seq x y z
N MET A 1 14.58 43.47 -19.91
CA MET A 1 15.84 43.54 -20.68
C MET A 1 16.94 42.82 -19.92
N MET A 2 17.14 41.54 -20.26
CA MET A 2 18.38 40.77 -20.11
C MET A 2 18.30 39.68 -21.21
N PRO A 3 19.42 39.32 -21.86
CA PRO A 3 19.39 38.60 -23.13
C PRO A 3 19.31 37.08 -22.94
N GLY A 4 18.45 36.45 -23.73
CA GLY A 4 18.43 35.02 -23.93
C GLY A 4 19.57 34.55 -24.84
N LYS A 5 20.11 33.37 -24.52
CA LYS A 5 20.88 32.54 -25.44
C LYS A 5 20.30 31.14 -25.34
N ASP A 6 19.31 30.89 -26.19
CA ASP A 6 18.76 29.57 -26.46
C ASP A 6 19.72 28.83 -27.39
N THR A 7 20.38 27.79 -26.88
CA THR A 7 20.99 26.74 -27.69
C THR A 7 19.95 25.63 -27.88
N LEU A 8 19.33 25.62 -29.06
CA LEU A 8 18.52 24.54 -29.60
C LEU A 8 19.39 23.28 -29.77
N ILE A 9 19.12 22.25 -28.97
CA ILE A 9 19.51 20.86 -29.26
C ILE A 9 18.21 20.12 -29.60
N ILE A 10 18.13 19.64 -30.84
CA ILE A 10 17.03 18.85 -31.39
C ILE A 10 17.21 17.39 -30.88
N PRO A 11 16.23 16.77 -30.21
CA PRO A 11 16.24 15.33 -29.98
C PRO A 11 15.70 14.62 -31.24
N LEU A 12 16.53 13.75 -31.83
CA LEU A 12 16.14 12.73 -32.79
C LEU A 12 15.77 11.46 -32.02
N GLU A 13 14.50 11.30 -31.68
CA GLU A 13 13.93 10.01 -31.24
C GLU A 13 12.63 9.78 -32.01
N GLU A 14 12.75 9.26 -33.23
CA GLU A 14 11.70 8.53 -33.94
C GLU A 14 12.41 7.66 -34.99
N ALA A 15 12.86 6.49 -34.55
CA ALA A 15 13.29 5.41 -35.44
C ALA A 15 12.64 4.10 -34.97
N ASP A 16 11.67 3.69 -35.77
CA ASP A 16 10.90 2.45 -35.70
C ASP A 16 11.80 1.20 -35.57
N PRO A 17 11.63 0.33 -34.56
CA PRO A 17 12.37 -0.93 -34.44
C PRO A 17 11.73 -2.11 -35.17
N SER A 18 10.79 -1.88 -36.11
CA SER A 18 10.03 -2.95 -36.78
C SER A 18 10.74 -3.64 -37.97
N MET A 19 12.04 -3.41 -38.18
CA MET A 19 12.77 -3.88 -39.37
C MET A 19 13.83 -4.96 -39.14
N PHE A 20 13.90 -5.58 -37.95
CA PHE A 20 14.77 -6.76 -37.75
C PHE A 20 13.94 -8.01 -37.48
N GLY A 21 13.88 -8.86 -38.52
CA GLY A 21 13.19 -10.14 -38.51
C GLY A 21 13.72 -11.10 -37.45
N SER A 22 12.78 -11.83 -36.84
CA SER A 22 13.03 -12.94 -35.94
C SER A 22 13.74 -14.11 -36.66
N PRO A 23 14.61 -14.85 -35.95
CA PRO A 23 14.83 -16.25 -36.20
C PRO A 23 14.27 -17.05 -35.02
N ALA A 24 13.02 -17.50 -35.16
CA ALA A 24 12.53 -18.66 -34.43
C ALA A 24 12.68 -19.86 -35.38
N ASP A 25 13.62 -20.76 -35.05
CA ASP A 25 13.50 -22.21 -35.23
C ASP A 25 14.88 -22.84 -35.07
N ARG A 26 15.10 -23.50 -33.91
CA ARG A 26 15.69 -24.83 -33.85
C ARG A 26 15.65 -25.40 -32.44
N HIS A 27 14.76 -26.39 -32.32
CA HIS A 27 14.73 -27.53 -31.42
C HIS A 27 15.87 -27.71 -30.41
N ALA A 28 15.44 -27.78 -29.16
CA ALA A 28 16.06 -28.58 -28.12
C ALA A 28 15.98 -30.08 -28.45
N LEU A 29 17.06 -30.82 -28.14
CA LEU A 29 17.02 -32.21 -27.67
C LEU A 29 18.32 -32.52 -26.92
N ASN A 30 18.14 -33.01 -25.69
CA ASN A 30 19.04 -33.68 -24.72
C ASN A 30 20.31 -34.32 -25.33
N GLY A 31 21.49 -34.30 -24.71
CA GLY A 31 21.77 -34.64 -23.31
C GLY A 31 22.15 -36.13 -23.24
N ASP A 32 23.46 -36.41 -23.17
CA ASP A 32 24.10 -37.53 -22.42
C ASP A 32 25.54 -37.78 -22.87
N THR A 33 26.49 -37.62 -21.94
CA THR A 33 27.77 -38.35 -21.86
C THR A 33 27.48 -39.77 -21.29
N PRO A 34 28.39 -40.78 -21.24
CA PRO A 34 29.86 -40.70 -21.22
C PRO A 34 30.64 -41.90 -21.87
N THR A 35 31.96 -41.91 -21.63
CA THR A 35 32.93 -43.03 -21.59
C THR A 35 33.83 -43.35 -22.80
N ALA A 36 35.10 -43.51 -22.44
CA ALA A 36 36.28 -43.76 -23.26
C ALA A 36 36.29 -45.15 -23.93
N ASN A 37 36.97 -45.26 -25.07
CA ASN A 37 37.86 -46.41 -25.28
C ASN A 37 38.87 -46.22 -26.42
N THR A 38 40.05 -46.77 -26.15
CA THR A 38 41.27 -46.88 -26.95
C THR A 38 41.10 -47.88 -28.12
N GLN A 39 41.62 -47.61 -29.32
CA GLN A 39 42.52 -48.48 -30.11
C GLN A 39 42.54 -48.17 -31.63
N ARG A 40 43.77 -47.96 -32.13
CA ARG A 40 44.44 -48.65 -33.27
C ARG A 40 43.55 -49.26 -34.38
N GLY A 41 43.91 -48.97 -35.63
CA GLY A 41 43.82 -49.98 -36.70
C GLY A 41 43.50 -49.46 -38.09
N SER A 42 44.46 -49.66 -39.00
CA SER A 42 44.44 -49.46 -40.45
C SER A 42 43.23 -49.98 -41.24
N SER A 43 43.07 -49.36 -42.41
CA SER A 43 42.85 -49.96 -43.75
C SER A 43 41.47 -49.85 -44.40
N SER A 44 41.55 -49.30 -45.62
CA SER A 44 40.94 -49.76 -46.88
C SER A 44 39.45 -49.50 -47.20
N GLN A 45 39.29 -49.21 -48.49
CA GLN A 45 38.08 -49.28 -49.34
C GLN A 45 36.98 -48.23 -49.11
N GLN A 46 36.20 -47.78 -50.10
CA GLN A 46 36.14 -47.78 -51.57
C GLN A 46 34.75 -47.12 -51.88
N VAL A 47 34.45 -46.82 -53.16
CA VAL A 47 33.08 -46.59 -53.72
C VAL A 47 32.57 -45.13 -53.66
N SER A 48 32.78 -44.31 -54.71
CA SER A 48 31.96 -44.08 -55.93
C SER A 48 30.98 -42.89 -55.78
N ILE A 49 30.99 -41.88 -56.66
CA ILE A 49 30.08 -41.61 -57.82
C ILE A 49 30.48 -40.17 -58.28
N GLY A 50 30.58 -39.73 -59.54
CA GLY A 50 30.39 -40.29 -60.86
C GLY A 50 30.53 -39.22 -61.97
N ARG A 51 30.53 -39.68 -63.24
CA ARG A 51 30.14 -39.02 -64.52
C ARG A 51 31.04 -37.88 -65.09
N SER A 52 31.82 -38.13 -66.16
CA SER A 52 31.52 -38.10 -67.63
C SER A 52 31.77 -36.70 -68.23
N LEU A 53 32.68 -36.48 -69.21
CA LEU A 53 32.54 -36.79 -70.65
C LEU A 53 33.89 -36.63 -71.43
N HIS A 54 34.13 -37.56 -72.38
CA HIS A 54 34.65 -37.44 -73.78
C HIS A 54 35.88 -36.55 -74.10
N GLY A 55 36.85 -36.90 -74.97
CA GLY A 55 37.05 -38.01 -75.92
C GLY A 55 38.53 -38.01 -76.41
N GLN A 56 39.17 -39.18 -76.50
CA GLN A 56 39.57 -39.91 -77.73
C GLN A 56 40.52 -39.20 -78.73
N SER A 57 41.72 -39.77 -78.86
CA SER A 57 42.65 -39.79 -80.02
C SER A 57 42.07 -40.65 -81.18
N PRO A 58 42.73 -41.02 -82.32
CA PRO A 58 44.01 -40.64 -82.97
C PRO A 58 43.97 -40.56 -84.55
N GLN A 59 45.18 -40.48 -85.18
CA GLN A 59 45.61 -41.02 -86.51
C GLN A 59 45.44 -40.23 -87.85
N THR A 60 46.60 -40.01 -88.51
CA THR A 60 47.04 -40.10 -89.95
C THR A 60 46.01 -40.46 -91.05
N PRO A 61 46.20 -40.22 -92.39
CA PRO A 61 47.47 -40.31 -93.19
C PRO A 61 47.60 -39.46 -94.50
N GLN A 62 48.72 -39.65 -95.24
CA GLN A 62 48.95 -39.64 -96.72
C GLN A 62 48.38 -38.48 -97.59
N GLY A 63 49.04 -37.95 -98.63
CA GLY A 63 50.13 -38.41 -99.49
C GLY A 63 49.96 -37.80 -100.91
N LEU A 64 50.92 -38.07 -101.80
CA LEU A 64 50.94 -37.81 -103.26
C LEU A 64 51.32 -36.37 -103.70
N GLY A 65 52.19 -36.14 -104.69
CA GLY A 65 52.94 -37.04 -105.54
C GLY A 65 53.38 -36.34 -106.85
N MET A 66 54.60 -36.70 -107.30
CA MET A 66 54.93 -36.99 -108.71
C MET A 66 55.26 -35.78 -109.68
N PRO A 67 55.73 -36.01 -110.93
CA PRO A 67 57.12 -36.39 -111.30
C PRO A 67 57.64 -35.82 -112.67
N LEU A 68 58.84 -36.25 -113.10
CA LEU A 68 59.36 -36.54 -114.47
C LEU A 68 59.41 -35.50 -115.64
N GLY A 69 60.56 -35.51 -116.36
CA GLY A 69 60.76 -35.14 -117.79
C GLY A 69 61.97 -34.21 -118.02
N SER A 70 63.14 -34.52 -118.61
CA SER A 70 63.61 -35.33 -119.76
C SER A 70 63.54 -34.64 -121.15
N VAL A 71 64.73 -34.41 -121.74
CA VAL A 71 65.11 -34.29 -123.19
C VAL A 71 65.10 -32.91 -123.87
N GLY A 72 66.24 -32.54 -124.47
CA GLY A 72 66.36 -31.50 -125.51
C GLY A 72 67.81 -31.07 -125.84
N GLN A 73 68.50 -31.80 -126.72
CA GLN A 73 69.74 -31.42 -127.44
C GLN A 73 69.50 -30.18 -128.35
N PRO A 74 70.52 -29.35 -128.71
CA PRO A 74 71.40 -29.67 -129.85
C PRO A 74 72.89 -29.25 -129.69
N HIS A 75 73.67 -29.71 -130.67
CA HIS A 75 75.11 -29.66 -130.82
C HIS A 75 75.73 -28.24 -130.85
N MET A 76 76.95 -28.11 -130.29
CA MET A 76 78.20 -27.67 -130.94
C MET A 76 79.22 -27.14 -129.88
N GLY A 77 80.39 -27.80 -129.76
CA GLY A 77 81.63 -27.21 -129.24
C GLY A 77 82.16 -27.73 -127.87
N ASP A 78 82.99 -28.77 -127.90
CA ASP A 78 83.58 -29.54 -126.75
C ASP A 78 84.58 -28.80 -125.84
N ALA A 79 84.34 -27.54 -125.45
CA ALA A 79 85.17 -26.85 -124.46
C ALA A 79 84.43 -25.99 -123.42
N SER A 80 83.09 -25.81 -123.53
CA SER A 80 82.32 -24.89 -122.67
C SER A 80 81.27 -25.55 -121.75
N LEU A 81 80.92 -26.84 -121.95
CA LEU A 81 79.84 -27.49 -121.18
C LEU A 81 80.30 -28.04 -119.82
N ASP A 82 81.57 -28.42 -119.67
CA ASP A 82 82.10 -28.98 -118.42
C ASP A 82 82.18 -27.96 -117.28
N PHE A 83 82.37 -26.67 -117.61
CA PHE A 83 82.39 -25.61 -116.62
C PHE A 83 80.98 -25.31 -116.09
N GLN A 84 79.97 -25.26 -116.96
CA GLN A 84 78.58 -25.00 -116.58
C GLN A 84 77.96 -26.18 -115.81
N ARG A 85 78.30 -27.42 -116.15
CA ARG A 85 77.87 -28.62 -115.41
C ARG A 85 78.48 -28.68 -114.01
N ARG A 86 79.78 -28.38 -113.88
CA ARG A 86 80.46 -28.35 -112.57
C ARG A 86 79.94 -27.21 -111.70
N LEU A 87 79.66 -26.04 -112.27
CA LEU A 87 79.11 -24.90 -111.52
C LEU A 87 77.69 -25.19 -111.00
N LEU A 88 76.79 -25.72 -111.85
CA LEU A 88 75.44 -26.10 -111.42
C LEU A 88 75.46 -27.27 -110.42
N GLN A 89 76.33 -28.26 -110.61
CA GLN A 89 76.47 -29.37 -109.68
C GLN A 89 77.05 -28.92 -108.34
N GLN A 90 77.97 -27.95 -108.33
CA GLN A 90 78.50 -27.32 -107.13
C GLN A 90 77.42 -26.49 -106.42
N GLN A 91 76.62 -25.71 -107.15
CA GLN A 91 75.51 -24.94 -106.59
C GLN A 91 74.41 -25.83 -106.01
N VAL A 92 74.07 -26.95 -106.65
CA VAL A 92 73.09 -27.92 -106.12
C VAL A 92 73.63 -28.63 -104.89
N GLN A 93 74.90 -29.02 -104.87
CA GLN A 93 75.53 -29.62 -103.68
C GLN A 93 75.65 -28.62 -102.53
N GLN A 94 75.91 -27.35 -102.83
CA GLN A 94 75.97 -26.29 -101.84
C GLN A 94 74.59 -25.97 -101.28
N ALA A 95 73.55 -25.86 -102.12
CA ALA A 95 72.17 -25.69 -101.67
C ALA A 95 71.66 -26.89 -100.84
N HIS A 96 72.07 -28.12 -101.15
CA HIS A 96 71.74 -29.28 -100.32
C HIS A 96 72.44 -29.27 -98.96
N ARG A 97 73.69 -28.76 -98.89
CA ARG A 97 74.41 -28.59 -97.62
C ARG A 97 73.79 -27.47 -96.79
N GLU A 98 73.47 -26.34 -97.40
CA GLU A 98 72.82 -25.19 -96.75
C GLU A 98 71.40 -25.55 -96.28
N MET A 99 70.63 -26.31 -97.08
CA MET A 99 69.32 -26.81 -96.65
C MET A 99 69.44 -27.87 -95.53
N GLY A 100 70.48 -28.70 -95.55
CA GLY A 100 70.80 -29.64 -94.48
C GLY A 100 71.17 -28.92 -93.18
N GLN A 101 71.98 -27.87 -93.27
CA GLN A 101 72.36 -27.00 -92.15
C GLN A 101 71.13 -26.27 -91.60
N LEU A 102 70.30 -25.66 -92.44
CA LEU A 102 69.07 -25.01 -92.01
C LEU A 102 68.09 -25.98 -91.35
N LYS A 103 67.96 -27.22 -91.85
CA LYS A 103 67.12 -28.24 -91.19
C LYS A 103 67.69 -28.67 -89.84
N ALA A 104 69.00 -28.80 -89.72
CA ALA A 104 69.65 -29.12 -88.45
C ALA A 104 69.49 -27.96 -87.45
N GLU A 105 69.68 -26.72 -87.87
CA GLU A 105 69.47 -25.52 -87.05
C GLU A 105 68.00 -25.36 -86.63
N LEU A 106 67.04 -25.70 -87.51
CA LEU A 106 65.62 -25.64 -87.19
C LEU A 106 65.20 -26.77 -86.23
N GLN A 107 65.79 -27.95 -86.35
CA GLN A 107 65.62 -29.04 -85.38
C GLN A 107 66.27 -28.71 -84.04
N GLU A 108 67.45 -28.10 -84.04
CA GLU A 108 68.17 -27.70 -82.83
C GLU A 108 67.45 -26.55 -82.11
N THR A 109 66.97 -25.54 -82.84
CA THR A 109 66.15 -24.47 -82.25
C THR A 109 64.82 -25.00 -81.74
N HIS A 110 64.19 -25.96 -82.43
CA HIS A 110 62.98 -26.60 -81.92
C HIS A 110 63.26 -27.40 -80.63
N ALA A 111 64.37 -28.15 -80.56
CA ALA A 111 64.79 -28.87 -79.36
C ALA A 111 65.05 -27.90 -78.20
N ARG A 112 65.80 -26.82 -78.44
CA ARG A 112 66.04 -25.76 -77.43
C ARG A 112 64.74 -25.11 -76.97
N LEU A 113 63.75 -24.95 -77.84
CA LEU A 113 62.45 -24.35 -77.51
C LEU A 113 61.57 -25.33 -76.73
N THR A 114 61.66 -26.63 -76.98
CA THR A 114 61.00 -27.65 -76.14
C THR A 114 61.63 -27.75 -74.77
N ASP A 115 62.95 -27.67 -74.68
CA ASP A 115 63.68 -27.70 -73.42
C ASP A 115 63.36 -26.46 -72.57
N ALA A 116 63.42 -25.26 -73.17
CA ALA A 116 63.01 -24.02 -72.50
C ALA A 116 61.54 -24.05 -72.03
N ARG A 117 60.65 -24.72 -72.78
CA ARG A 117 59.24 -24.87 -72.39
C ARG A 117 59.06 -25.87 -71.25
N GLN A 118 59.87 -26.92 -71.19
CA GLN A 118 59.90 -27.85 -70.06
C GLN A 118 60.45 -27.16 -68.81
N GLU A 119 61.57 -26.45 -68.93
CA GLU A 119 62.16 -25.66 -67.82
C GLU A 119 61.17 -24.60 -67.30
N LEU A 120 60.45 -23.90 -68.17
CA LEU A 120 59.41 -22.94 -67.76
C LEU A 120 58.26 -23.62 -67.01
N ASN A 121 57.85 -24.82 -67.42
CA ASN A 121 56.81 -25.57 -66.74
C ASN A 121 57.28 -26.10 -65.38
N GLU A 122 58.53 -26.58 -65.28
CA GLU A 122 59.14 -26.97 -64.01
C GLU A 122 59.28 -25.77 -63.06
N GLN A 123 59.66 -24.60 -63.57
CA GLN A 123 59.64 -23.35 -62.81
C GLN A 123 58.24 -22.96 -62.34
N LYS A 124 57.20 -23.16 -63.15
CA LYS A 124 55.80 -22.93 -62.73
C LYS A 124 55.34 -23.92 -61.66
N VAL A 125 55.70 -25.20 -61.78
CA VAL A 125 55.37 -26.23 -60.78
C VAL A 125 56.11 -25.96 -59.46
N THR A 126 57.39 -25.58 -59.52
CA THR A 126 58.16 -25.22 -58.32
C THR A 126 57.61 -23.95 -57.68
N TYR A 127 57.27 -22.91 -58.45
CA TYR A 127 56.66 -21.69 -57.95
C TYR A 127 55.28 -21.92 -57.32
N THR A 128 54.43 -22.74 -57.93
CA THR A 128 53.13 -23.11 -57.34
C THR A 128 53.29 -23.97 -56.08
N SER A 129 54.27 -24.89 -56.05
CA SER A 129 54.60 -25.64 -54.84
C SER A 129 55.14 -24.74 -53.71
N LEU A 130 55.90 -23.71 -54.07
CA LEU A 130 56.47 -22.74 -53.16
C LEU A 130 55.37 -21.82 -52.62
N SER A 131 54.49 -21.32 -53.48
CA SER A 131 53.31 -20.52 -53.09
C SER A 131 52.38 -21.30 -52.16
N ARG A 132 52.13 -22.59 -52.41
CA ARG A 132 51.37 -23.45 -51.48
C ARG A 132 52.08 -23.65 -50.14
N ARG A 133 53.41 -23.80 -50.14
CA ARG A 133 54.20 -23.87 -48.90
C ARG A 133 54.15 -22.56 -48.13
N TYR A 134 54.26 -21.41 -48.80
CA TYR A 134 54.08 -20.10 -48.16
C TYR A 134 52.66 -19.92 -47.62
N SER A 135 51.62 -20.28 -48.37
CA SER A 135 50.23 -20.24 -47.88
C SER A 135 50.05 -21.09 -46.62
N ALA A 136 50.55 -22.34 -46.64
CA ALA A 136 50.46 -23.22 -45.47
C ALA A 136 51.27 -22.70 -44.27
N VAL A 137 52.40 -22.02 -44.49
CA VAL A 137 53.18 -21.39 -43.42
C VAL A 137 52.45 -20.15 -42.88
N VAL A 138 51.82 -19.34 -43.73
CA VAL A 138 51.00 -18.19 -43.31
C VAL A 138 49.75 -18.63 -42.54
N GLU A 139 49.08 -19.70 -42.98
CA GLU A 139 47.96 -20.31 -42.24
C GLU A 139 48.39 -20.84 -40.88
N LYS A 140 49.56 -21.48 -40.80
CA LYS A 140 50.13 -21.90 -39.50
C LYS A 140 50.52 -20.72 -38.64
N LEU A 141 51.12 -19.67 -39.20
CA LEU A 141 51.50 -18.46 -38.48
C LEU A 141 50.27 -17.73 -37.94
N THR A 142 49.20 -17.62 -38.74
CA THR A 142 47.94 -17.02 -38.31
C THR A 142 47.24 -17.88 -37.24
N ALA A 143 47.26 -19.21 -37.36
CA ALA A 143 46.78 -20.10 -36.29
C ALA A 143 47.59 -19.93 -35.00
N THR A 144 48.92 -19.85 -35.09
CA THR A 144 49.76 -19.57 -33.91
C THR A 144 49.55 -18.17 -33.36
N GLU A 145 49.26 -17.18 -34.20
CA GLU A 145 48.93 -15.82 -33.75
C GLU A 145 47.59 -15.80 -33.00
N THR A 146 46.60 -16.57 -33.45
CA THR A 146 45.34 -16.73 -32.73
C THR A 146 45.52 -17.47 -31.40
N ASP A 147 46.39 -18.49 -31.36
CA ASP A 147 46.72 -19.21 -30.13
C ASP A 147 47.48 -18.31 -29.14
N VAL A 148 48.42 -17.49 -29.63
CA VAL A 148 49.14 -16.49 -28.83
C VAL A 148 48.19 -15.45 -28.27
N LYS A 149 47.27 -14.92 -29.08
CA LYS A 149 46.22 -13.98 -28.61
C LYS A 149 45.33 -14.63 -27.54
N ALA A 150 44.94 -15.89 -27.72
CA ALA A 150 44.16 -16.62 -26.72
C ALA A 150 44.94 -16.83 -25.41
N LEU A 151 46.26 -17.08 -25.49
CA LEU A 151 47.14 -17.17 -24.32
C LEU A 151 47.34 -15.80 -23.65
N GLU A 152 47.48 -14.71 -24.41
CA GLU A 152 47.55 -13.35 -23.90
C GLU A 152 46.27 -12.97 -23.16
N GLU A 153 45.10 -13.27 -23.72
CA GLU A 153 43.81 -13.06 -23.05
C GLU A 153 43.68 -13.87 -21.76
N ARG A 154 44.15 -15.13 -21.76
CA ARG A 154 44.20 -15.96 -20.55
C ARG A 154 45.15 -15.38 -19.51
N LEU A 155 46.33 -14.90 -19.92
CA LEU A 155 47.32 -14.30 -19.02
C LEU A 155 46.81 -12.97 -18.45
N VAL A 156 46.11 -12.15 -19.23
CA VAL A 156 45.44 -10.94 -18.73
C VAL A 156 44.36 -11.31 -17.71
N LYS A 157 43.55 -12.34 -17.98
CA LYS A 157 42.54 -12.84 -17.02
C LYS A 157 43.19 -13.35 -15.74
N GLU A 158 44.27 -14.11 -15.81
CA GLU A 158 45.02 -14.58 -14.64
C GLU A 158 45.67 -13.43 -13.86
N CYS A 159 46.25 -12.44 -14.55
CA CYS A 159 46.81 -11.24 -13.91
C CYS A 159 45.73 -10.43 -13.19
N ASN A 160 44.55 -10.26 -13.81
CA ASN A 160 43.42 -9.58 -13.19
C ASN A 160 42.89 -10.36 -11.98
N GLN A 161 42.80 -11.69 -12.06
CA GLN A 161 42.43 -12.53 -10.92
C GLN A 161 43.47 -12.44 -9.79
N ARG A 162 44.77 -12.44 -10.10
CA ARG A 162 45.83 -12.24 -9.09
C ARG A 162 45.75 -10.87 -8.45
N HIS A 163 45.43 -9.83 -9.22
CA HIS A 163 45.22 -8.48 -8.71
C HIS A 163 44.01 -8.42 -7.77
N GLN A 164 42.88 -9.05 -8.15
CA GLN A 164 41.70 -9.16 -7.28
C GLN A 164 42.00 -9.91 -5.98
N VAL A 165 42.72 -11.02 -6.03
CA VAL A 165 43.14 -11.75 -4.83
C VAL A 165 44.11 -10.91 -3.98
N GLN A 166 44.95 -10.08 -4.59
CA GLN A 166 45.81 -9.14 -3.86
C GLN A 166 44.99 -8.04 -3.19
N THR A 167 44.02 -7.45 -3.87
CA THR A 167 43.14 -6.42 -3.28
C THR A 167 42.33 -7.01 -2.13
N GLU A 168 41.77 -8.22 -2.26
CA GLU A 168 41.08 -8.91 -1.18
C GLU A 168 42.00 -9.18 0.02
N ARG A 169 43.26 -9.59 -0.22
CA ARG A 169 44.25 -9.77 0.84
C ARG A 169 44.63 -8.44 1.52
N GLU A 170 44.69 -7.35 0.77
CA GLU A 170 44.96 -6.02 1.32
C GLU A 170 43.78 -5.51 2.14
N GLU A 171 42.54 -5.71 1.69
CA GLU A 171 41.32 -5.44 2.45
C GLU A 171 41.26 -6.26 3.74
N GLN A 172 41.59 -7.55 3.70
CA GLN A 172 41.69 -8.39 4.89
C GLN A 172 42.78 -7.92 5.85
N ARG A 173 43.94 -7.47 5.34
CA ARG A 173 45.00 -6.88 6.17
C ARG A 173 44.57 -5.56 6.80
N LEU A 174 43.81 -4.73 6.08
CA LEU A 174 43.25 -3.48 6.63
C LEU A 174 42.22 -3.79 7.71
N ALA A 175 41.31 -4.73 7.48
CA ALA A 175 40.33 -5.17 8.47
C ALA A 175 40.99 -5.75 9.73
N LEU A 176 42.08 -6.52 9.58
CA LEU A 176 42.87 -7.00 10.71
C LEU A 176 43.53 -5.85 11.48
N ARG A 177 44.11 -4.86 10.80
CA ARG A 177 44.68 -3.66 11.47
C ARG A 177 43.62 -2.82 12.19
N GLU A 178 42.44 -2.67 11.61
CA GLU A 178 41.32 -1.99 12.27
C GLU A 178 40.84 -2.75 13.51
N ALA A 179 40.79 -4.09 13.43
CA ALA A 179 40.49 -4.95 14.57
C ALA A 179 41.56 -4.83 15.67
N GLU A 180 42.85 -4.91 15.32
CA GLU A 180 43.98 -4.69 16.23
C GLU A 180 43.91 -3.29 16.88
N TRP A 181 43.61 -2.25 16.11
CA TRP A 181 43.47 -0.90 16.65
C TRP A 181 42.26 -0.78 17.60
N SER A 182 41.15 -1.44 17.28
CA SER A 182 39.99 -1.50 18.17
C SER A 182 40.32 -2.22 19.49
N GLN A 183 41.13 -3.29 19.41
CA GLN A 183 41.62 -4.03 20.56
C GLN A 183 42.58 -3.17 21.40
N GLU A 184 43.54 -2.48 20.78
CA GLU A 184 44.42 -1.53 21.47
C GLU A 184 43.62 -0.40 22.13
N ARG A 185 42.58 0.11 21.48
CA ARG A 185 41.72 1.16 22.03
C ARG A 185 40.95 0.66 23.25
N LEU A 186 40.47 -0.58 23.20
CA LEU A 186 39.85 -1.25 24.34
C LEU A 186 40.87 -1.50 25.45
N GLN A 187 42.08 -1.97 25.14
CA GLN A 187 43.16 -2.16 26.10
C GLN A 187 43.59 -0.84 26.75
N ARG A 188 43.72 0.25 25.98
CA ARG A 188 44.00 1.59 26.53
C ARG A 188 42.86 2.08 27.42
N ARG A 189 41.59 1.83 27.06
CA ARG A 189 40.45 2.12 27.95
C ARG A 189 40.49 1.27 29.22
N LEU A 190 40.87 0.00 29.12
CA LEU A 190 41.02 -0.91 30.25
C LEU A 190 42.16 -0.45 31.17
N GLN A 191 43.31 -0.09 30.60
CA GLN A 191 44.45 0.49 31.31
C GLN A 191 44.14 1.85 31.94
N LEU A 192 43.35 2.70 31.27
CA LEU A 192 42.87 3.96 31.85
C LEU A 192 41.88 3.72 32.99
N LEU A 193 41.02 2.70 32.89
CA LEU A 193 40.13 2.28 33.97
C LEU A 193 40.92 1.68 35.15
N GLU A 194 41.95 0.88 34.88
CA GLU A 194 42.88 0.34 35.88
C GLU A 194 43.73 1.44 36.54
N ALA A 195 44.21 2.42 35.76
CA ALA A 195 44.93 3.58 36.28
C ALA A 195 44.02 4.54 37.06
N SER A 196 42.73 4.61 36.73
CA SER A 196 41.73 5.37 37.50
C SER A 196 41.27 4.64 38.78
N ARG A 197 41.58 3.35 38.92
CA ARG A 197 41.50 2.58 40.17
C ARG A 197 42.81 2.67 40.95
N GLY A 198 43.24 3.89 41.25
CA GLY A 198 44.24 4.14 42.29
C GLY A 198 43.68 3.79 43.67
N LEU A 199 43.59 2.49 43.99
CA LEU A 199 43.48 1.97 45.34
C LEU A 199 44.78 1.21 45.61
N ASP A 200 45.60 1.79 46.48
CA ASP A 200 46.88 1.23 46.92
C ASP A 200 46.64 -0.20 47.47
N PRO A 201 47.33 -1.24 46.95
CA PRO A 201 47.13 -2.62 47.39
C PRO A 201 47.36 -2.81 48.91
N LYS A 202 48.07 -1.90 49.58
CA LYS A 202 48.24 -1.89 51.03
C LYS A 202 47.02 -1.38 51.80
N GLU A 203 46.19 -0.55 51.19
CA GLU A 203 44.92 -0.05 51.76
C GLU A 203 43.79 -1.06 51.60
N VAL A 204 43.78 -1.82 50.50
CA VAL A 204 42.85 -2.94 50.29
C VAL A 204 43.10 -4.05 51.32
N GLN A 205 44.36 -4.32 51.66
CA GLN A 205 44.70 -5.32 52.66
C GLN A 205 44.33 -4.89 54.09
N ARG A 206 44.47 -3.61 54.44
CA ARG A 206 43.94 -3.06 55.71
C ARG A 206 42.42 -3.09 55.79
N ARG A 207 41.70 -2.82 54.69
CA ARG A 207 40.23 -2.88 54.66
C ARG A 207 39.67 -4.30 54.66
N LEU A 208 40.43 -5.30 54.21
CA LEU A 208 40.06 -6.72 54.32
C LEU A 208 40.34 -7.31 55.71
N GLU A 209 41.28 -6.71 56.48
CA GLU A 209 41.60 -7.12 57.85
C GLU A 209 40.66 -6.54 58.90
N ASP A 210 39.95 -5.45 58.60
CA ASP A 210 38.87 -4.89 59.44
C ASP A 210 37.56 -5.69 59.31
N ARG A 211 37.54 -6.87 59.93
CA ARG A 211 36.37 -7.78 60.04
C ARG A 211 35.20 -7.23 60.87
N SER A 212 35.14 -5.92 61.12
CA SER A 212 34.08 -5.26 61.88
C SER A 212 33.05 -4.53 61.00
N GLN A 213 33.27 -4.42 59.69
CA GLN A 213 32.27 -3.88 58.75
C GLN A 213 31.59 -5.01 57.98
N PHE A 214 30.77 -5.77 58.72
CA PHE A 214 29.62 -6.42 58.09
C PHE A 214 28.82 -5.36 57.34
N ILE A 215 28.59 -5.62 56.06
CA ILE A 215 27.68 -4.93 55.14
C ILE A 215 26.60 -4.17 55.92
N PRO A 216 26.53 -2.83 55.85
CA PRO A 216 25.42 -2.11 56.43
C PRO A 216 24.16 -2.62 55.71
N THR A 217 23.39 -3.46 56.39
CA THR A 217 22.03 -3.84 56.00
C THR A 217 21.20 -2.61 55.69
N VAL A 218 21.57 -1.45 56.24
CA VAL A 218 20.98 -0.13 55.96
C VAL A 218 21.19 0.32 54.51
N GLU A 219 22.32 0.08 53.86
CA GLU A 219 22.52 0.52 52.46
C GLU A 219 21.82 -0.40 51.46
N VAL A 220 21.80 -1.70 51.74
CA VAL A 220 21.02 -2.67 50.95
C VAL A 220 19.52 -2.48 51.19
N GLN A 221 19.09 -2.24 52.43
CA GLN A 221 17.70 -1.87 52.74
C GLN A 221 17.35 -0.52 52.13
N ARG A 222 18.27 0.46 52.14
CA ARG A 222 18.05 1.76 51.49
C ARG A 222 17.86 1.58 49.98
N MET A 223 18.72 0.82 49.31
CA MET A 223 18.54 0.50 47.89
C MET A 223 17.26 -0.30 47.62
N GLN A 224 16.90 -1.24 48.50
CA GLN A 224 15.64 -1.98 48.38
C GLN A 224 14.43 -1.08 48.62
N THR A 225 14.49 -0.14 49.56
CA THR A 225 13.43 0.85 49.81
C THR A 225 13.37 1.89 48.70
N GLU A 226 14.49 2.31 48.13
CA GLU A 226 14.52 3.23 46.99
C GLU A 226 13.94 2.55 45.75
N MET A 227 14.28 1.28 45.49
CA MET A 227 13.69 0.50 44.42
C MET A 227 12.20 0.20 44.67
N HIS A 228 11.82 -0.08 45.92
CA HIS A 228 10.43 -0.28 46.30
C HIS A 228 9.63 1.01 46.16
N ASN A 229 10.19 2.15 46.54
CA ASN A 229 9.57 3.47 46.40
C ASN A 229 9.47 3.91 44.95
N THR A 230 10.44 3.59 44.09
CA THR A 230 10.34 3.88 42.65
C THR A 230 9.32 2.99 41.96
N HIS A 231 9.26 1.70 42.32
CA HIS A 231 8.21 0.81 41.84
C HIS A 231 6.84 1.21 42.37
N GLN A 232 6.72 1.59 43.64
CA GLN A 232 5.48 2.08 44.24
C GLN A 232 5.04 3.39 43.60
N ALA A 233 5.95 4.34 43.35
CA ALA A 233 5.62 5.57 42.64
C ALA A 233 5.18 5.32 41.19
N LEU A 234 5.75 4.31 40.53
CA LEU A 234 5.30 3.86 39.20
C LEU A 234 3.90 3.24 39.26
N VAL A 235 3.65 2.39 40.25
CA VAL A 235 2.34 1.77 40.50
C VAL A 235 1.31 2.83 40.86
N ASP A 236 1.62 3.76 41.75
CA ASP A 236 0.73 4.87 42.14
C ASP A 236 0.49 5.81 40.95
N ARG A 237 1.48 6.04 40.09
CA ARG A 237 1.29 6.79 38.85
C ARG A 237 0.41 6.04 37.84
N LEU A 238 0.56 4.73 37.72
CA LEU A 238 -0.30 3.91 36.88
C LEU A 238 -1.72 3.83 37.44
N LEU A 239 -1.88 3.63 38.74
CA LEU A 239 -3.17 3.64 39.44
C LEU A 239 -3.85 4.99 39.31
N THR A 240 -3.17 6.11 39.55
CA THR A 240 -3.73 7.45 39.34
C THR A 240 -4.08 7.72 37.88
N THR A 241 -3.29 7.24 36.90
CA THR A 241 -3.68 7.35 35.49
C THR A 241 -4.88 6.49 35.14
N LEU A 242 -4.98 5.28 35.69
CA LEU A 242 -6.14 4.38 35.51
C LEU A 242 -7.37 4.94 36.22
N GLU A 243 -7.22 5.48 37.42
CA GLU A 243 -8.27 6.18 38.17
C GLU A 243 -8.74 7.40 37.39
N SER A 244 -7.83 8.21 36.85
CA SER A 244 -8.20 9.36 36.00
C SER A 244 -8.89 8.94 34.69
N LEU A 245 -8.53 7.78 34.14
CA LEU A 245 -9.17 7.22 32.95
C LEU A 245 -10.56 6.67 33.31
N THR A 246 -10.73 6.05 34.48
CA THR A 246 -12.02 5.58 34.96
C THR A 246 -12.93 6.75 35.34
N THR A 247 -12.43 7.80 36.00
CA THR A 247 -13.23 9.00 36.28
C THR A 247 -13.59 9.73 34.99
N SER A 248 -12.68 9.82 34.02
CA SER A 248 -13.00 10.37 32.68
C SER A 248 -14.01 9.50 31.91
N SER A 249 -13.94 8.18 32.05
CA SER A 249 -14.91 7.23 31.49
C SER A 249 -16.27 7.36 32.18
N GLU A 250 -16.31 7.54 33.51
CA GLU A 250 -17.54 7.74 34.28
C GLU A 250 -18.15 9.12 34.01
N GLU A 251 -17.33 10.17 33.88
CA GLU A 251 -17.74 11.51 33.48
C GLU A 251 -18.28 11.52 32.03
N SER A 252 -17.66 10.79 31.10
CA SER A 252 -18.19 10.66 29.73
C SER A 252 -19.46 9.83 29.67
N GLN A 253 -19.59 8.76 30.47
CA GLN A 253 -20.83 7.98 30.58
C GLN A 253 -21.96 8.76 31.24
N THR A 254 -21.68 9.55 32.28
CA THR A 254 -22.67 10.42 32.92
C THR A 254 -23.05 11.59 32.02
N ASN A 255 -22.11 12.19 31.29
CA ASN A 255 -22.41 13.20 30.27
C ASN A 255 -23.23 12.63 29.10
N LEU A 256 -22.94 11.40 28.66
CA LEU A 256 -23.76 10.69 27.67
C LEU A 256 -25.15 10.37 28.21
N PHE A 257 -25.28 10.02 29.50
CA PHE A 257 -26.58 9.78 30.14
C PHE A 257 -27.40 11.09 30.28
N VAL A 258 -26.76 12.20 30.66
CA VAL A 258 -27.38 13.53 30.73
C VAL A 258 -27.73 14.05 29.32
N ALA A 259 -26.91 13.79 28.31
CA ALA A 259 -27.21 14.10 26.91
C ALA A 259 -28.36 13.21 26.37
N ARG A 260 -28.36 11.91 26.68
CA ARG A 260 -29.43 10.98 26.26
C ARG A 260 -30.75 11.31 26.95
N SER A 261 -30.74 11.65 28.24
CA SER A 261 -31.95 12.07 28.96
C SER A 261 -32.45 13.44 28.53
N SER A 262 -31.57 14.39 28.20
CA SER A 262 -31.99 15.69 27.63
C SER A 262 -32.56 15.56 26.22
N VAL A 263 -31.98 14.70 25.38
CA VAL A 263 -32.51 14.38 24.04
C VAL A 263 -33.83 13.63 24.13
N LEU A 264 -33.97 12.65 25.03
CA LEU A 264 -35.25 11.95 25.26
C LEU A 264 -36.32 12.89 25.83
N SER A 265 -35.95 13.79 26.75
CA SER A 265 -36.86 14.82 27.27
C SER A 265 -37.31 15.78 26.18
N ALA A 266 -36.39 16.25 25.34
CA ALA A 266 -36.69 17.08 24.18
C ALA A 266 -37.56 16.34 23.15
N ALA A 267 -37.30 15.06 22.89
CA ALA A 267 -38.12 14.23 22.01
C ALA A 267 -39.54 14.06 22.57
N THR A 268 -39.69 13.82 23.87
CA THR A 268 -41.01 13.73 24.51
C THR A 268 -41.76 15.06 24.54
N ASP A 269 -41.08 16.21 24.67
CA ASP A 269 -41.73 17.53 24.57
C ASP A 269 -42.15 17.83 23.13
N VAL A 270 -41.33 17.45 22.13
CA VAL A 270 -41.70 17.55 20.72
C VAL A 270 -42.89 16.65 20.40
N ASP A 271 -42.90 15.39 20.85
CA ASP A 271 -44.05 14.50 20.67
C ASP A 271 -45.32 15.03 21.37
N ALA A 272 -45.19 15.58 22.58
CA ALA A 272 -46.31 16.18 23.30
C ALA A 272 -46.83 17.46 22.63
N ARG A 273 -45.96 18.24 21.97
CA ARG A 273 -46.34 19.40 21.16
C ARG A 273 -46.98 18.97 19.85
N LEU A 274 -46.49 17.90 19.24
CA LEU A 274 -47.04 17.31 18.03
C LEU A 274 -48.44 16.75 18.29
N GLN A 275 -48.65 15.98 19.35
CA GLN A 275 -49.97 15.50 19.77
C GLN A 275 -50.93 16.66 20.10
N ARG A 276 -50.43 17.75 20.72
CA ARG A 276 -51.23 18.96 20.93
C ARG A 276 -51.60 19.64 19.62
N ALA A 277 -50.67 19.73 18.67
CA ALA A 277 -50.91 20.30 17.35
C ALA A 277 -51.92 19.44 16.55
N GLU A 278 -51.76 18.12 16.56
CA GLU A 278 -52.71 17.17 15.97
C GLU A 278 -54.10 17.31 16.60
N ALA A 279 -54.19 17.36 17.93
CA ALA A 279 -55.47 17.57 18.62
C ALA A 279 -56.11 18.93 18.29
N THR A 280 -55.31 19.98 18.11
CA THR A 280 -55.84 21.28 17.66
C THR A 280 -56.28 21.25 16.21
N LEU A 281 -55.57 20.53 15.32
CA LEU A 281 -55.97 20.34 13.93
C LEU A 281 -57.26 19.53 13.83
N ASP A 282 -57.39 18.44 14.59
CA ASP A 282 -58.63 17.66 14.70
C ASP A 282 -59.79 18.50 15.23
N HIS A 283 -59.52 19.45 16.15
CA HIS A 283 -60.54 20.36 16.65
C HIS A 283 -60.96 21.38 15.60
N VAL A 284 -60.01 21.96 14.86
CA VAL A 284 -60.28 22.89 13.76
C VAL A 284 -61.03 22.17 12.62
N ASP A 285 -60.66 20.93 12.29
CA ASP A 285 -61.35 20.15 11.26
C ASP A 285 -62.80 19.84 11.69
N LYS A 286 -63.03 19.49 12.97
CA LYS A 286 -64.39 19.36 13.52
C LYS A 286 -65.17 20.67 13.46
N GLN A 287 -64.57 21.79 13.86
CA GLN A 287 -65.20 23.11 13.77
C GLN A 287 -65.52 23.47 12.32
N TRP A 288 -64.65 23.12 11.37
CA TRP A 288 -64.86 23.36 9.95
C TRP A 288 -65.99 22.50 9.39
N ILE A 289 -66.07 21.22 9.77
CA ILE A 289 -67.18 20.33 9.40
C ILE A 289 -68.49 20.83 10.01
N GLU A 290 -68.50 21.22 11.29
CA GLU A 290 -69.69 21.77 11.96
C GLU A 290 -70.14 23.10 11.35
N TYR A 291 -69.20 23.97 10.98
CA TYR A 291 -69.47 25.22 10.27
C TYR A 291 -70.02 24.97 8.86
N ARG A 292 -69.41 24.05 8.11
CA ARG A 292 -69.89 23.67 6.77
C ARG A 292 -71.29 23.07 6.85
N ASP A 293 -71.51 22.10 7.73
CA ASP A 293 -72.82 21.48 7.90
C ASP A 293 -73.85 22.48 8.46
N GLY A 294 -73.42 23.43 9.29
CA GLY A 294 -74.24 24.55 9.79
C GLY A 294 -74.66 25.50 8.67
N THR A 295 -73.72 25.95 7.86
CA THR A 295 -73.98 26.82 6.69
C THR A 295 -74.81 26.10 5.62
N GLU A 296 -74.60 24.81 5.38
CA GLU A 296 -75.45 24.00 4.50
C GLU A 296 -76.90 23.91 5.03
N ARG A 297 -77.08 23.74 6.35
CA ARG A 297 -78.42 23.77 6.96
C ARG A 297 -79.06 25.15 6.88
N GLU A 298 -78.33 26.20 7.24
CA GLU A 298 -78.82 27.59 7.19
C GLU A 298 -79.17 28.00 5.76
N THR A 299 -78.36 27.64 4.76
CA THR A 299 -78.67 27.90 3.35
C THR A 299 -79.87 27.09 2.87
N HIS A 300 -80.04 25.85 3.33
CA HIS A 300 -81.22 25.05 3.02
C HIS A 300 -82.50 25.61 3.66
N GLU A 301 -82.44 26.00 4.94
CA GLU A 301 -83.53 26.64 5.67
C GLU A 301 -83.89 27.99 5.06
N PHE A 302 -82.90 28.80 4.69
CA PHE A 302 -83.07 30.05 3.98
C PHE A 302 -83.74 29.83 2.61
N LEU A 303 -83.29 28.84 1.83
CA LEU A 303 -83.90 28.51 0.55
C LEU A 303 -85.37 28.08 0.72
N LEU A 304 -85.67 27.26 1.72
CA LEU A 304 -87.04 26.86 2.05
C LEU A 304 -87.90 28.06 2.48
N ALA A 305 -87.36 28.96 3.30
CA ALA A 305 -88.03 30.19 3.71
C ALA A 305 -88.33 31.09 2.50
N VAL A 306 -87.35 31.32 1.62
CA VAL A 306 -87.54 32.07 0.36
C VAL A 306 -88.55 31.41 -0.56
N MET A 307 -88.56 30.07 -0.63
CA MET A 307 -89.56 29.34 -1.41
C MET A 307 -90.97 29.47 -0.81
N SER A 308 -91.11 29.46 0.52
CA SER A 308 -92.41 29.69 1.18
C SER A 308 -92.88 31.13 1.04
N GLU A 309 -92.00 32.11 1.20
CA GLU A 309 -92.32 33.52 0.99
C GLU A 309 -92.70 33.79 -0.47
N ASN A 310 -92.00 33.21 -1.45
CA ASN A 310 -92.41 33.30 -2.85
C ASN A 310 -93.80 32.69 -3.08
N LYS A 311 -94.10 31.54 -2.47
CA LYS A 311 -95.41 30.90 -2.58
C LYS A 311 -96.51 31.79 -1.98
N ASP A 312 -96.27 32.40 -0.83
CA ASP A 312 -97.21 33.31 -0.18
C ASP A 312 -97.38 34.61 -0.95
N LEU A 313 -96.29 35.19 -1.49
CA LEU A 313 -96.33 36.34 -2.38
C LEU A 313 -97.12 36.04 -3.66
N TRP A 314 -96.96 34.86 -4.25
CA TRP A 314 -97.78 34.43 -5.39
C TRP A 314 -99.26 34.31 -5.02
N GLN A 315 -99.59 33.76 -3.85
CA GLN A 315 -100.97 33.71 -3.36
C GLN A 315 -101.55 35.11 -3.12
N GLN A 316 -100.78 36.00 -2.49
CA GLN A 316 -101.16 37.39 -2.25
C GLN A 316 -101.32 38.16 -3.56
N LEU A 317 -100.44 37.96 -4.54
CA LEU A 317 -100.57 38.55 -5.88
C LEU A 317 -101.87 38.07 -6.55
N THR A 318 -102.21 36.79 -6.42
CA THR A 318 -103.44 36.21 -6.99
C THR A 318 -104.68 36.78 -6.29
N LEU A 319 -104.64 36.92 -4.96
CA LEU A 319 -105.69 37.57 -4.17
C LEU A 319 -105.86 39.04 -4.55
N LEU A 320 -104.75 39.80 -4.64
CA LEU A 320 -104.76 41.20 -5.04
C LEU A 320 -105.24 41.39 -6.48
N GLN A 321 -104.94 40.46 -7.41
CA GLN A 321 -105.49 40.49 -8.76
C GLN A 321 -107.02 40.30 -8.75
N ASN A 322 -107.53 39.39 -7.91
CA ASN A 322 -108.97 39.18 -7.73
C ASN A 322 -109.63 40.39 -7.06
N GLU A 323 -109.04 40.94 -6.00
CA GLU A 323 -109.52 42.14 -5.31
C GLU A 323 -109.47 43.37 -6.23
N HIS A 324 -108.42 43.54 -7.03
CA HIS A 324 -108.34 44.60 -8.03
C HIS A 324 -109.42 44.43 -9.10
N ALA A 325 -109.74 43.21 -9.54
CA ALA A 325 -110.85 42.97 -10.45
C ALA A 325 -112.21 43.36 -9.82
N VAL A 326 -112.40 43.08 -8.52
CA VAL A 326 -113.58 43.49 -7.75
C VAL A 326 -113.63 45.01 -7.59
N VAL A 327 -112.55 45.66 -7.17
CA VAL A 327 -112.48 47.12 -6.97
C VAL A 327 -112.61 47.86 -8.30
N VAL A 328 -112.08 47.36 -9.42
CA VAL A 328 -112.32 47.93 -10.75
C VAL A 328 -113.80 47.79 -11.13
N SER A 329 -114.46 46.68 -10.78
CA SER A 329 -115.90 46.53 -11.00
C SER A 329 -116.73 47.46 -10.10
N GLU A 330 -116.32 47.68 -8.85
CA GLU A 330 -116.95 48.60 -7.90
C GLU A 330 -116.69 50.08 -8.23
N MET A 331 -115.49 50.44 -8.71
CA MET A 331 -115.16 51.78 -9.21
C MET A 331 -115.96 52.08 -10.48
N ARG A 332 -116.15 51.11 -11.39
CA ARG A 332 -117.07 51.24 -12.53
C ARG A 332 -118.52 51.44 -12.09
N LEU A 333 -118.94 50.81 -10.98
CA LEU A 333 -120.26 51.04 -10.36
C LEU A 333 -120.35 52.42 -9.67
N ARG A 334 -119.32 52.84 -8.93
CA ARG A 334 -119.31 54.11 -8.18
C ARG A 334 -119.06 55.34 -9.06
N THR A 335 -118.39 55.21 -10.21
CA THR A 335 -118.32 56.30 -11.21
C THR A 335 -119.66 56.59 -11.88
N THR A 336 -120.66 55.69 -11.79
CA THR A 336 -122.02 55.94 -12.29
C THR A 336 -122.95 56.65 -11.28
N GLN A 337 -122.48 56.92 -10.06
CA GLN A 337 -123.26 57.59 -9.00
C GLN A 337 -122.42 58.73 -8.41
N GLY A 338 -122.43 59.88 -9.06
CA GLY A 338 -121.76 61.09 -8.59
C GLY A 338 -122.46 61.68 -7.36
N GLY A 339 -121.77 61.69 -6.22
CA GLY A 339 -122.19 62.35 -4.99
C GLY A 339 -120.99 62.94 -4.27
N SER A 340 -121.08 64.23 -3.95
CA SER A 340 -120.05 65.04 -3.27
C SER A 340 -119.91 64.68 -1.78
N VAL A 341 -118.65 64.62 -1.34
CA VAL A 341 -118.20 64.25 0.00
C VAL A 341 -118.59 65.28 1.09
N PRO A 342 -119.25 64.88 2.19
CA PRO A 342 -119.59 65.73 3.34
C PRO A 342 -118.50 65.82 4.41
N MET A 343 -118.63 66.83 5.29
CA MET A 343 -117.66 67.32 6.28
C MET A 343 -117.06 66.28 7.27
N GLU A 344 -117.66 65.09 7.41
CA GLU A 344 -117.13 64.00 8.23
C GLU A 344 -115.85 63.37 7.65
N GLU A 345 -115.65 63.46 6.34
CA GLU A 345 -114.42 62.99 5.67
C GLU A 345 -113.22 63.92 5.96
N HIS A 346 -113.45 65.17 6.40
CA HIS A 346 -112.37 66.06 6.85
C HIS A 346 -111.79 65.63 8.21
N ALA A 347 -112.62 65.15 9.14
CA ALA A 347 -112.14 64.61 10.42
C ALA A 347 -111.43 63.25 10.22
N TYR A 348 -111.88 62.46 9.24
CA TYR A 348 -111.22 61.22 8.83
C TYR A 348 -109.86 61.49 8.17
N THR A 349 -109.76 62.50 7.28
CA THR A 349 -108.49 62.88 6.66
C THR A 349 -107.51 63.48 7.66
N GLN A 350 -107.97 64.19 8.69
CA GLN A 350 -107.10 64.70 9.75
C GLN A 350 -106.51 63.58 10.63
N ARG A 351 -107.31 62.58 11.03
CA ARG A 351 -106.79 61.37 11.69
C ARG A 351 -105.88 60.54 10.78
N GLN A 352 -106.19 60.46 9.50
CA GLN A 352 -105.30 59.85 8.51
C GLN A 352 -103.97 60.59 8.43
N LEU A 353 -103.95 61.92 8.50
CA LEU A 353 -102.71 62.71 8.53
C LEU A 353 -101.89 62.47 9.81
N GLU A 354 -102.51 62.36 10.98
CA GLU A 354 -101.83 62.00 12.24
C GLU A 354 -101.23 60.58 12.18
N ILE A 355 -101.97 59.61 11.65
CA ILE A 355 -101.46 58.25 11.44
C ILE A 355 -100.32 58.26 10.42
N MET A 356 -100.39 59.10 9.39
CA MET A 356 -99.34 59.24 8.39
C MET A 356 -98.09 59.94 8.95
N THR A 357 -98.22 60.93 9.83
CA THR A 357 -97.06 61.55 10.49
C THR A 357 -96.40 60.61 11.49
N GLU A 358 -97.17 59.81 12.24
CA GLU A 358 -96.60 58.74 13.07
C GLU A 358 -95.92 57.65 12.23
N ARG A 359 -96.50 57.27 11.09
CA ARG A 359 -95.88 56.33 10.15
C ARG A 359 -94.61 56.89 9.53
N LEU A 360 -94.59 58.18 9.17
CA LEU A 360 -93.39 58.86 8.68
C LEU A 360 -92.32 58.98 9.76
N GLY A 361 -92.70 59.25 11.02
CA GLY A 361 -91.77 59.25 12.15
C GLY A 361 -91.14 57.88 12.40
N LYS A 362 -91.95 56.81 12.35
CA LYS A 362 -91.44 55.41 12.43
C LYS A 362 -90.58 55.04 11.24
N ALA A 363 -90.95 55.48 10.03
CA ALA A 363 -90.15 55.26 8.83
C ALA A 363 -88.80 56.01 8.91
N GLN A 364 -88.79 57.23 9.42
CA GLN A 364 -87.56 57.99 9.64
C GLN A 364 -86.67 57.31 10.68
N GLN A 365 -87.21 56.87 11.81
CA GLN A 365 -86.46 56.09 12.81
C GLN A 365 -85.89 54.79 12.22
N LEU A 366 -86.65 54.13 11.35
CA LEU A 366 -86.20 52.92 10.67
C LEU A 366 -85.04 53.24 9.71
N VAL A 367 -85.12 54.32 8.94
CA VAL A 367 -84.02 54.79 8.09
C VAL A 367 -82.78 55.19 8.92
N GLU A 368 -82.96 55.87 10.05
CA GLU A 368 -81.87 56.20 10.97
C GLU A 368 -81.22 54.93 11.56
N SER A 369 -82.03 53.91 11.91
CA SER A 369 -81.51 52.62 12.38
C SER A 369 -80.77 51.84 11.27
N GLN A 370 -81.27 51.87 10.04
CA GLN A 370 -80.63 51.25 8.88
C GLN A 370 -79.33 51.96 8.50
N THR A 371 -79.28 53.29 8.59
CA THR A 371 -78.05 54.04 8.34
C THR A 371 -77.01 53.83 9.44
N ALA A 372 -77.41 53.71 10.70
CA ALA A 372 -76.51 53.33 11.79
C ALA A 372 -75.96 51.91 11.60
N LEU A 373 -76.80 50.96 11.19
CA LEU A 373 -76.40 49.59 10.89
C LEU A 373 -75.48 49.52 9.67
N ALA A 374 -75.76 50.28 8.60
CA ALA A 374 -74.88 50.38 7.44
C ALA A 374 -73.49 50.92 7.81
N ARG A 375 -73.40 51.95 8.67
CA ARG A 375 -72.12 52.44 9.17
C ARG A 375 -71.38 51.41 10.03
N ALA A 376 -72.10 50.64 10.85
CA ALA A 376 -71.49 49.56 11.62
C ALA A 376 -70.90 48.47 10.71
N HIS A 377 -71.63 48.10 9.64
CA HIS A 377 -71.12 47.17 8.62
C HIS A 377 -69.94 47.74 7.83
N GLU A 378 -69.92 49.05 7.54
CA GLU A 378 -68.76 49.71 6.90
C GLU A 378 -67.51 49.61 7.78
N VAL A 379 -67.65 49.84 9.09
CA VAL A 379 -66.54 49.70 10.06
C VAL A 379 -66.06 48.24 10.13
N GLU A 380 -66.97 47.29 10.27
CA GLU A 380 -66.63 45.86 10.28
C GLU A 380 -65.94 45.42 8.98
N MET A 381 -66.40 45.91 7.83
CA MET A 381 -65.76 45.66 6.53
C MET A 381 -64.34 46.25 6.48
N THR A 382 -64.13 47.46 7.02
CA THR A 382 -62.78 48.03 7.08
C THR A 382 -61.83 47.23 7.98
N GLU A 383 -62.31 46.77 9.14
CA GLU A 383 -61.52 45.91 10.04
C GLU A 383 -61.17 44.57 9.38
N LEU A 384 -62.11 43.95 8.66
CA LEU A 384 -61.87 42.72 7.90
C LEU A 384 -60.86 42.93 6.76
N MET A 385 -60.90 44.07 6.08
CA MET A 385 -59.93 44.41 5.04
C MET A 385 -58.53 44.64 5.63
N GLU A 386 -58.43 45.30 6.78
CA GLU A 386 -57.16 45.46 7.51
C GLU A 386 -56.61 44.11 7.98
N ALA A 387 -57.46 43.25 8.54
CA ALA A 387 -57.08 41.89 8.92
C ALA A 387 -56.61 41.06 7.71
N ASN A 388 -57.32 41.13 6.57
CA ASN A 388 -56.92 40.46 5.34
C ASN A 388 -55.57 40.97 4.81
N ASN A 389 -55.35 42.29 4.80
CA ASN A 389 -54.07 42.88 4.42
C ASN A 389 -52.93 42.41 5.35
N SER A 390 -53.18 42.32 6.66
CA SER A 390 -52.19 41.81 7.61
C SER A 390 -51.84 40.34 7.36
N MET A 391 -52.83 39.51 7.03
CA MET A 391 -52.64 38.10 6.68
C MET A 391 -51.89 37.95 5.35
N GLN A 392 -52.17 38.80 4.36
CA GLN A 392 -51.44 38.82 3.09
C GLN A 392 -49.97 39.15 3.29
N GLN A 393 -49.64 40.14 4.13
CA GLN A 393 -48.26 40.46 4.47
C GLN A 393 -47.55 39.30 5.19
N GLN A 394 -48.25 38.60 6.09
CA GLN A 394 -47.70 37.39 6.74
C GLN A 394 -47.44 36.27 5.74
N LEU A 395 -48.33 36.07 4.76
CA LEU A 395 -48.14 35.08 3.69
C LEU A 395 -46.96 35.45 2.79
N GLU A 396 -46.79 36.72 2.42
CA GLU A 396 -45.64 37.18 1.63
C GLU A 396 -44.32 37.01 2.38
N GLU A 397 -44.30 37.26 3.69
CA GLU A 397 -43.12 37.06 4.54
C GLU A 397 -42.78 35.56 4.66
N LEU A 398 -43.78 34.70 4.90
CA LEU A 398 -43.57 33.25 4.91
C LEU A 398 -43.09 32.72 3.55
N GLN A 399 -43.62 33.23 2.44
CA GLN A 399 -43.14 32.89 1.10
C GLN A 399 -41.67 33.32 0.90
N ARG A 400 -41.28 34.50 1.37
CA ARG A 400 -39.88 34.94 1.36
C ARG A 400 -38.99 34.02 2.18
N GLN A 401 -39.43 33.61 3.37
CA GLN A 401 -38.68 32.70 4.24
C GLN A 401 -38.53 31.31 3.59
N CYS A 402 -39.60 30.78 2.97
CA CYS A 402 -39.53 29.53 2.20
C CYS A 402 -38.53 29.64 1.05
N ALA A 403 -38.57 30.71 0.26
CA ALA A 403 -37.62 30.93 -0.84
C ALA A 403 -36.17 31.03 -0.36
N GLN A 404 -35.93 31.68 0.79
CA GLN A 404 -34.60 31.73 1.40
C GLN A 404 -34.12 30.36 1.88
N HIS A 405 -35.01 29.56 2.50
CA HIS A 405 -34.69 28.21 2.92
C HIS A 405 -34.44 27.28 1.73
N GLU A 406 -35.18 27.39 0.63
CA GLU A 406 -34.93 26.67 -0.61
C GLU A 406 -33.58 27.03 -1.21
N GLN A 407 -33.23 28.32 -1.27
CA GLN A 407 -31.90 28.76 -1.73
C GLN A 407 -30.77 28.21 -0.86
N ALA A 408 -30.92 28.27 0.47
CA ALA A 408 -29.94 27.71 1.40
C ALA A 408 -29.83 26.18 1.28
N SER A 409 -30.96 25.49 1.06
CA SER A 409 -30.99 24.05 0.79
C SER A 409 -30.26 23.71 -0.51
N ASN A 410 -30.49 24.48 -1.57
CA ASN A 410 -29.84 24.29 -2.86
C ASN A 410 -28.32 24.52 -2.75
N GLN A 411 -27.88 25.56 -2.03
CA GLN A 411 -26.45 25.80 -1.76
C GLN A 411 -25.81 24.67 -0.95
N LYS A 412 -26.51 24.14 0.05
CA LYS A 412 -26.04 22.97 0.81
C LYS A 412 -25.94 21.74 -0.08
N SER A 413 -26.94 21.51 -0.95
CA SER A 413 -26.93 20.38 -1.89
C SER A 413 -25.78 20.48 -2.90
N SER A 414 -25.46 21.68 -3.42
CA SER A 414 -24.33 21.86 -4.31
C SER A 414 -23.00 21.63 -3.58
N SER A 415 -22.85 22.16 -2.36
CA SER A 415 -21.65 21.93 -1.55
C SER A 415 -21.44 20.44 -1.20
N LEU A 416 -22.53 19.70 -0.95
CA LEU A 416 -22.48 18.25 -0.74
C LEU A 416 -22.07 17.52 -2.03
N SER A 417 -22.60 17.94 -3.18
CA SER A 417 -22.23 17.33 -4.47
C SER A 417 -20.75 17.55 -4.83
N GLU A 418 -20.19 18.72 -4.48
CA GLU A 418 -18.77 19.04 -4.63
C GLU A 418 -17.91 18.21 -3.67
N ALA A 419 -18.33 18.08 -2.41
CA ALA A 419 -17.66 17.22 -1.43
C ALA A 419 -17.66 15.74 -1.87
N ASP A 420 -18.79 15.24 -2.37
CA ASP A 420 -18.88 13.89 -2.92
C ASP A 420 -17.98 13.70 -4.16
N ALA A 421 -17.86 14.71 -5.02
CA ALA A 421 -16.94 14.67 -6.15
C ALA A 421 -15.47 14.59 -5.69
N ALA A 422 -15.09 15.40 -4.70
CA ALA A 422 -13.75 15.35 -4.11
C ALA A 422 -13.45 14.01 -3.41
N LEU A 423 -14.44 13.42 -2.73
CA LEU A 423 -14.33 12.08 -2.13
C LEU A 423 -14.14 10.99 -3.19
N ARG A 424 -14.87 11.04 -4.31
CA ARG A 424 -14.64 10.10 -5.42
C ARG A 424 -13.26 10.28 -6.05
N GLU A 425 -12.80 11.51 -6.24
CA GLU A 425 -11.48 11.78 -6.79
C GLU A 425 -10.37 11.24 -5.87
N SER A 426 -10.42 11.55 -4.58
CA SER A 426 -9.47 11.01 -3.59
C SER A 426 -9.50 9.48 -3.51
N SER A 427 -10.68 8.86 -3.60
CA SER A 427 -10.80 7.39 -3.67
C SER A 427 -10.10 6.83 -4.92
N SER A 428 -10.29 7.47 -6.08
CA SER A 428 -9.61 7.08 -7.32
C SER A 428 -8.08 7.25 -7.25
N GLN A 429 -7.59 8.27 -6.52
CA GLN A 429 -6.16 8.48 -6.29
C GLN A 429 -5.59 7.37 -5.38
N ILE A 430 -6.33 6.96 -4.34
CA ILE A 430 -5.95 5.85 -3.47
C ILE A 430 -5.88 4.53 -4.25
N GLU A 431 -6.82 4.25 -5.14
CA GLU A 431 -6.81 3.05 -6.00
C GLU A 431 -5.61 3.05 -6.96
N LYS A 432 -5.26 4.20 -7.55
CA LYS A 432 -4.06 4.36 -8.38
C LYS A 432 -2.78 4.10 -7.58
N LEU A 433 -2.67 4.68 -6.39
CA LEU A 433 -1.52 4.45 -5.51
C LEU A 433 -1.40 2.98 -5.09
N HIS A 434 -2.51 2.32 -4.77
CA HIS A 434 -2.52 0.88 -4.48
C HIS A 434 -2.07 0.05 -5.68
N SER A 435 -2.54 0.38 -6.89
CA SER A 435 -2.15 -0.31 -8.12
C SER A 435 -0.65 -0.17 -8.39
N MET A 436 -0.10 1.06 -8.27
CA MET A 436 1.34 1.29 -8.40
C MET A 436 2.16 0.55 -7.34
N LEU A 437 1.70 0.54 -6.09
CA LEU A 437 2.38 -0.19 -5.01
C LEU A 437 2.35 -1.71 -5.23
N HIS A 438 1.27 -2.23 -5.82
CA HIS A 438 1.19 -3.64 -6.18
C HIS A 438 2.15 -3.99 -7.34
N GLU A 439 2.23 -3.14 -8.36
CA GLU A 439 3.22 -3.29 -9.45
C GLU A 439 4.66 -3.23 -8.94
N GLU A 440 4.99 -2.30 -8.05
CA GLU A 440 6.32 -2.22 -7.42
C GLU A 440 6.65 -3.46 -6.59
N ARG A 441 5.67 -4.03 -5.88
CA ARG A 441 5.85 -5.31 -5.19
C ARG A 441 6.14 -6.45 -6.17
N LEU A 442 5.40 -6.54 -7.29
CA LEU A 442 5.65 -7.53 -8.32
C LEU A 442 7.04 -7.36 -8.98
N ARG A 443 7.46 -6.11 -9.24
CA ARG A 443 8.82 -5.81 -9.73
C ARG A 443 9.89 -6.23 -8.72
N ALA A 444 9.71 -5.93 -7.44
CA ALA A 444 10.63 -6.34 -6.38
C ALA A 444 10.68 -7.87 -6.21
N GLU A 445 9.53 -8.55 -6.30
CA GLU A 445 9.45 -10.02 -6.28
C GLU A 445 10.19 -10.65 -7.47
N ALA A 446 10.07 -10.05 -8.66
CA ALA A 446 10.82 -10.47 -9.85
C ALA A 446 12.34 -10.33 -9.62
N VAL A 447 12.82 -9.17 -9.13
CA VAL A 447 14.25 -8.96 -8.81
C VAL A 447 14.73 -9.94 -7.74
N VAL A 448 13.94 -10.21 -6.70
CA VAL A 448 14.28 -11.23 -5.69
C VAL A 448 14.34 -12.62 -6.30
N SER A 449 13.47 -12.95 -7.25
CA SER A 449 13.50 -14.22 -7.96
C SER A 449 14.75 -14.37 -8.84
N GLU A 450 15.17 -13.30 -9.52
CA GLU A 450 16.42 -13.24 -10.29
C GLU A 450 17.64 -13.37 -9.38
N MET A 451 17.68 -12.64 -8.25
CA MET A 451 18.76 -12.77 -7.26
C MET A 451 18.85 -14.19 -6.68
N LYS A 452 17.72 -14.86 -6.46
CA LYS A 452 17.71 -16.27 -6.03
C LYS A 452 18.22 -17.20 -7.14
N ALA A 453 17.92 -16.91 -8.40
CA ALA A 453 18.44 -17.66 -9.53
C ALA A 453 19.97 -17.50 -9.65
N THR A 454 20.49 -16.28 -9.58
CA THR A 454 21.94 -16.01 -9.62
C THR A 454 22.67 -16.59 -8.42
N GLN A 455 22.06 -16.57 -7.23
CA GLN A 455 22.61 -17.24 -6.05
C GLN A 455 22.74 -18.75 -6.25
N ARG A 456 21.73 -19.40 -6.87
CA ARG A 456 21.79 -20.82 -7.19
C ARG A 456 22.87 -21.13 -8.23
N THR A 457 22.97 -20.34 -9.30
CA THR A 457 24.01 -20.55 -10.31
C THR A 457 25.40 -20.38 -9.71
N MET A 458 25.63 -19.36 -8.87
CA MET A 458 26.91 -19.21 -8.16
C MET A 458 27.18 -20.39 -7.22
N GLN A 459 26.16 -20.86 -6.48
CA GLN A 459 26.30 -22.02 -5.61
C GLN A 459 26.66 -23.28 -6.40
N ASP A 460 26.05 -23.48 -7.57
CA ASP A 460 26.34 -24.61 -8.46
C ASP A 460 27.77 -24.50 -9.02
N GLU A 461 28.21 -23.31 -9.43
CA GLU A 461 29.59 -23.05 -9.87
C GLU A 461 30.61 -23.30 -8.76
N TYR A 462 30.35 -22.84 -7.53
CA TYR A 462 31.20 -23.13 -6.39
C TYR A 462 31.23 -24.63 -6.07
N SER A 463 30.09 -25.32 -6.15
CA SER A 463 30.04 -26.76 -5.95
C SER A 463 30.83 -27.51 -7.02
N ALA A 464 30.78 -27.07 -8.28
CA ALA A 464 31.55 -27.63 -9.37
C ALA A 464 33.06 -27.39 -9.17
N ARG A 465 33.44 -26.19 -8.73
CA ARG A 465 34.83 -25.85 -8.43
C ARG A 465 35.39 -26.63 -7.24
N VAL A 466 34.57 -26.87 -6.20
CA VAL A 466 34.95 -27.74 -5.08
C VAL A 466 35.19 -29.17 -5.58
N ARG A 467 34.28 -29.75 -6.36
CA ARG A 467 34.48 -31.09 -6.95
C ARG A 467 35.72 -31.16 -7.84
N GLN A 468 36.00 -30.10 -8.60
CA GLN A 468 37.20 -30.04 -9.43
C GLN A 468 38.48 -29.99 -8.58
N LEU A 469 38.49 -29.20 -7.50
CA LEU A 469 39.63 -29.15 -6.58
C LEU A 469 39.81 -30.48 -5.83
N GLU A 470 38.72 -31.14 -5.42
CA GLU A 470 38.77 -32.48 -4.83
C GLU A 470 39.39 -33.49 -5.82
N HIS A 471 38.97 -33.46 -7.08
CA HIS A 471 39.56 -34.29 -8.12
C HIS A 471 41.04 -33.98 -8.38
N ASP A 472 41.42 -32.69 -8.46
CA ASP A 472 42.82 -32.28 -8.63
C ASP A 472 43.68 -32.71 -7.43
N CYS A 473 43.13 -32.68 -6.21
CA CYS A 473 43.77 -33.22 -5.01
C CYS A 473 43.95 -34.75 -5.09
N GLU A 474 42.92 -35.50 -5.51
CA GLU A 474 43.04 -36.95 -5.72
C GLU A 474 44.13 -37.29 -6.75
N VAL A 475 44.18 -36.56 -7.87
CA VAL A 475 45.24 -36.71 -8.89
C VAL A 475 46.62 -36.34 -8.31
N ALA A 476 46.71 -35.30 -7.49
CA ALA A 476 47.95 -34.93 -6.81
C ALA A 476 48.40 -36.03 -5.82
N ASP A 477 47.49 -36.65 -5.09
CA ASP A 477 47.78 -37.76 -4.18
C ASP A 477 48.21 -39.03 -4.95
N ASP A 478 47.55 -39.35 -6.07
CA ASP A 478 47.94 -40.46 -6.95
C ASP A 478 49.33 -40.23 -7.57
N THR A 479 49.63 -39.00 -8.00
CA THR A 479 50.97 -38.64 -8.49
C THR A 479 52.02 -38.67 -7.39
N ALA A 480 51.69 -38.22 -6.17
CA ALA A 480 52.57 -38.31 -5.02
C ALA A 480 52.87 -39.77 -4.63
N THR A 481 51.85 -40.64 -4.58
CA THR A 481 52.04 -42.06 -4.27
C THR A 481 52.81 -42.82 -5.35
N THR A 482 52.63 -42.47 -6.63
CA THR A 482 53.43 -43.04 -7.72
C THR A 482 54.88 -42.56 -7.66
N LEU A 483 55.13 -41.27 -7.43
CA LEU A 483 56.47 -40.73 -7.22
C LEU A 483 57.15 -41.37 -6.01
N GLN A 484 56.44 -41.53 -4.90
CA GLN A 484 56.95 -42.22 -3.72
C GLN A 484 57.37 -43.66 -4.04
N ARG A 485 56.54 -44.43 -4.76
CA ARG A 485 56.90 -45.78 -5.23
C ARG A 485 58.16 -45.76 -6.11
N THR A 486 58.26 -44.83 -7.07
CA THR A 486 59.46 -44.73 -7.91
C THR A 486 60.71 -44.37 -7.10
N LEU A 487 60.56 -43.55 -6.06
CA LEU A 487 61.65 -43.21 -5.15
C LEU A 487 62.07 -44.43 -4.33
N GLU A 488 61.13 -45.20 -3.80
CA GLU A 488 61.39 -46.46 -3.10
C GLU A 488 62.10 -47.48 -4.01
N GLU A 489 61.67 -47.61 -5.27
CA GLU A 489 62.32 -48.48 -6.26
C GLU A 489 63.75 -48.02 -6.61
N THR A 490 63.98 -46.71 -6.77
CA THR A 490 65.31 -46.16 -7.05
C THR A 490 66.23 -46.29 -5.84
N ASN A 491 65.70 -46.11 -4.63
CA ASN A 491 66.45 -46.33 -3.40
C ASN A 491 66.84 -47.80 -3.24
N ALA A 492 65.93 -48.74 -3.52
CA ALA A 492 66.25 -50.17 -3.52
C ALA A 492 67.33 -50.53 -4.56
N LYS A 493 67.29 -49.92 -5.75
CA LYS A 493 68.35 -50.09 -6.77
C LYS A 493 69.69 -49.51 -6.30
N LEU A 494 69.69 -48.35 -5.65
CA LEU A 494 70.89 -47.75 -5.05
C LEU A 494 71.47 -48.61 -3.94
N ASP A 495 70.63 -49.22 -3.10
CA ASP A 495 71.08 -50.15 -2.07
C ASP A 495 71.77 -51.38 -2.67
N VAL A 496 71.23 -51.94 -3.75
CA VAL A 496 71.86 -53.05 -4.49
C VAL A 496 73.20 -52.62 -5.09
N VAL A 497 73.28 -51.45 -5.72
CA VAL A 497 74.55 -50.92 -6.27
C VAL A 497 75.55 -50.66 -5.15
N GLY A 498 75.11 -50.06 -4.03
CA GLY A 498 75.93 -49.81 -2.86
C GLY A 498 76.44 -51.11 -2.22
N HIS A 499 75.62 -52.16 -2.21
CA HIS A 499 76.05 -53.49 -1.79
C HIS A 499 77.10 -54.06 -2.74
N ASN A 500 76.85 -54.02 -4.06
CA ASN A 500 77.77 -54.49 -5.10
C ASN A 500 79.14 -53.80 -5.03
N LEU A 501 79.15 -52.47 -4.88
CA LEU A 501 80.38 -51.68 -4.72
C LEU A 501 81.14 -52.08 -3.45
N ARG A 502 80.45 -52.35 -2.33
CA ARG A 502 81.11 -52.85 -1.11
C ARG A 502 81.73 -54.23 -1.33
N THR A 503 81.08 -55.13 -2.05
CA THR A 503 81.67 -56.44 -2.42
C THR A 503 82.89 -56.27 -3.33
N GLN A 504 82.78 -55.49 -4.41
CA GLN A 504 83.90 -55.23 -5.32
C GLN A 504 85.07 -54.54 -4.61
N SER A 505 84.80 -53.60 -3.71
CA SER A 505 85.84 -52.97 -2.90
C SER A 505 86.53 -53.96 -1.96
N LYS A 506 85.80 -54.93 -1.38
CA LYS A 506 86.39 -56.00 -0.55
C LYS A 506 87.24 -56.95 -1.40
N GLU A 507 86.80 -57.29 -2.61
CA GLU A 507 87.56 -58.10 -3.56
C GLU A 507 88.85 -57.39 -3.99
N TYR A 508 88.77 -56.08 -4.27
CA TYR A 508 89.93 -55.28 -4.63
C TYR A 508 90.93 -55.11 -3.47
N GLU A 509 90.44 -54.88 -2.25
CA GLU A 509 91.26 -54.86 -1.02
C GLU A 509 91.99 -56.20 -0.84
N ALA A 510 91.30 -57.33 -1.02
CA ALA A 510 91.91 -58.66 -0.95
C ALA A 510 92.98 -58.86 -2.03
N TYR A 511 92.71 -58.45 -3.27
CA TYR A 511 93.68 -58.49 -4.37
C TYR A 511 94.90 -57.60 -4.10
N LYS A 512 94.69 -56.40 -3.55
CA LYS A 512 95.76 -55.47 -3.17
C LYS A 512 96.64 -56.06 -2.07
N GLN A 513 96.03 -56.71 -1.07
CA GLN A 513 96.79 -57.40 -0.01
C GLN A 513 97.59 -58.58 -0.56
N GLN A 514 97.03 -59.35 -1.49
CA GLN A 514 97.73 -60.46 -2.14
C GLN A 514 98.92 -59.97 -2.98
N THR A 515 98.72 -58.96 -3.83
CA THR A 515 99.79 -58.38 -4.65
C THR A 515 100.88 -57.72 -3.81
N ALA A 516 100.53 -57.06 -2.70
CA ALA A 516 101.51 -56.51 -1.77
C ALA A 516 102.34 -57.61 -1.08
N ALA A 517 101.72 -58.74 -0.72
CA ALA A 517 102.41 -59.90 -0.14
C ALA A 517 103.39 -60.52 -1.16
N GLU A 518 102.95 -60.72 -2.41
CA GLU A 518 103.80 -61.23 -3.50
C GLU A 518 105.00 -60.31 -3.79
N LEU A 519 104.79 -58.98 -3.78
CA LEU A 519 105.85 -57.98 -3.92
C LEU A 519 106.84 -58.00 -2.75
N ALA A 520 106.34 -58.13 -1.51
CA ALA A 520 107.17 -58.22 -0.32
C ALA A 520 108.05 -59.49 -0.33
N GLU A 521 107.50 -60.63 -0.75
CA GLU A 521 108.27 -61.87 -0.93
C GLU A 521 109.34 -61.74 -2.02
N ALA A 522 109.01 -61.13 -3.16
CA ALA A 522 109.97 -60.90 -4.25
C ALA A 522 111.12 -59.97 -3.80
N GLN A 523 110.81 -58.90 -3.06
CA GLN A 523 111.81 -58.00 -2.50
C GLN A 523 112.70 -58.68 -1.45
N ALA A 524 112.14 -59.55 -0.60
CA ALA A 524 112.93 -60.34 0.35
C ALA A 524 113.94 -61.25 -0.39
N ARG A 525 113.49 -61.97 -1.42
CA ARG A 525 114.38 -62.81 -2.26
C ARG A 525 115.48 -62.00 -2.95
N GLN A 526 115.17 -60.78 -3.42
CA GLN A 526 116.17 -59.89 -4.01
C GLN A 526 117.18 -59.36 -2.97
N ARG A 527 116.75 -59.01 -1.76
CA ARG A 527 117.64 -58.57 -0.68
C ARG A 527 118.59 -59.71 -0.27
N ASP A 528 118.09 -60.92 -0.10
CA ASP A 528 118.91 -62.09 0.23
C ASP A 528 119.93 -62.38 -0.88
N GLY A 529 119.54 -62.23 -2.15
CA GLY A 529 120.44 -62.36 -3.30
C GLY A 529 121.55 -61.31 -3.29
N LEU A 530 121.21 -60.04 -3.05
CA LEU A 530 122.19 -58.94 -2.95
C LEU A 530 123.13 -59.10 -1.75
N GLN A 531 122.63 -59.63 -0.63
CA GLN A 531 123.44 -59.84 0.57
C GLN A 531 124.50 -60.93 0.35
N ARG A 532 124.15 -62.03 -0.31
CA ARG A 532 125.12 -63.06 -0.70
C ARG A 532 126.18 -62.53 -1.67
N VAL A 533 125.80 -61.67 -2.62
CA VAL A 533 126.77 -61.04 -3.55
C VAL A 533 127.72 -60.09 -2.81
N ARG A 534 127.20 -59.34 -1.82
CA ARG A 534 128.04 -58.46 -0.99
C ARG A 534 129.05 -59.25 -0.16
N GLU A 535 128.63 -60.35 0.48
CA GLU A 535 129.52 -61.21 1.25
C GLU A 535 130.68 -61.76 0.39
N VAL A 536 130.38 -62.24 -0.82
CA VAL A 536 131.41 -62.72 -1.77
C VAL A 536 132.37 -61.60 -2.19
N MET A 537 131.88 -60.38 -2.45
CA MET A 537 132.76 -59.26 -2.80
C MET A 537 133.63 -58.79 -1.63
N GLU A 538 133.13 -58.84 -0.40
CA GLU A 538 133.89 -58.46 0.80
C GLU A 538 135.04 -59.45 1.07
N GLU A 539 134.81 -60.75 0.84
CA GLU A 539 135.84 -61.78 0.91
C GLU A 539 136.96 -61.56 -0.14
N GLU A 540 136.59 -61.23 -1.38
CA GLU A 540 137.56 -60.91 -2.44
C GLU A 540 138.38 -59.65 -2.11
N LEU A 541 137.73 -58.59 -1.59
CA LEU A 541 138.41 -57.36 -1.19
C LEU A 541 139.36 -57.55 -0.01
N ALA A 542 139.03 -58.42 0.95
CA ALA A 542 139.93 -58.76 2.05
C ALA A 542 141.20 -59.48 1.54
N SER A 543 141.04 -60.40 0.58
CA SER A 543 142.17 -61.12 -0.04
C SER A 543 143.11 -60.21 -0.83
N LEU A 544 142.57 -59.17 -1.48
CA LEU A 544 143.36 -58.21 -2.26
C LEU A 544 144.12 -57.22 -1.36
N ARG A 545 143.57 -56.86 -0.19
CA ARG A 545 144.23 -55.97 0.77
C ARG A 545 145.45 -56.61 1.44
N SER A 546 145.39 -57.90 1.79
CA SER A 546 146.57 -58.57 2.39
C SER A 546 147.73 -58.67 1.40
N ARG A 547 147.44 -58.93 0.11
CA ARG A 547 148.46 -59.00 -0.96
C ARG A 547 149.11 -57.64 -1.25
N LEU A 548 148.41 -56.53 -1.02
CA LEU A 548 148.93 -55.18 -1.21
C LEU A 548 149.91 -54.76 -0.10
N GLU A 549 149.63 -55.13 1.15
CA GLU A 549 150.49 -54.78 2.30
C GLU A 549 151.85 -55.49 2.26
N GLU A 550 151.87 -56.75 1.78
CA GLU A 550 153.11 -57.51 1.59
C GLU A 550 154.02 -56.90 0.51
N ALA A 551 153.44 -56.35 -0.57
CA ALA A 551 154.19 -55.71 -1.66
C ALA A 551 154.75 -54.33 -1.28
N GLN A 552 154.04 -53.55 -0.46
CA GLN A 552 154.43 -52.18 -0.10
C GLN A 552 155.62 -52.11 0.86
N ASN A 553 155.87 -53.14 1.67
CA ASN A 553 157.01 -53.18 2.58
C ASN A 553 158.34 -53.48 1.86
N ALA A 554 158.31 -54.13 0.69
CA ALA A 554 159.49 -54.43 -0.11
C ALA A 554 160.00 -53.22 -0.93
N VAL A 555 159.12 -52.30 -1.34
CA VAL A 555 159.45 -51.17 -2.23
C VAL A 555 160.07 -49.97 -1.48
N ARG A 556 159.68 -49.71 -0.22
CA ARG A 556 160.19 -48.56 0.57
C ARG A 556 161.66 -48.66 1.00
N ALA A 557 162.31 -49.80 0.78
CA ALA A 557 163.75 -49.97 1.02
C ALA A 557 164.62 -49.55 -0.19
N ALA A 558 164.06 -49.55 -1.41
CA ALA A 558 164.81 -49.32 -2.65
C ALA A 558 164.70 -47.89 -3.21
N GLU A 559 163.70 -47.10 -2.79
CA GLU A 559 163.41 -45.77 -3.36
C GLU A 559 164.17 -44.59 -2.70
N ARG A 560 164.98 -44.82 -1.66
CA ARG A 560 165.81 -43.74 -1.06
C ARG A 560 167.09 -43.40 -1.86
N GLU A 561 167.45 -44.17 -2.89
CA GLU A 561 168.72 -43.98 -3.61
C GLU A 561 168.59 -43.35 -5.02
N LYS A 562 167.38 -43.09 -5.56
CA LYS A 562 167.23 -42.74 -7.00
C LYS A 562 166.67 -41.37 -7.38
N GLU A 563 166.09 -40.58 -6.49
CA GLU A 563 165.28 -39.42 -6.94
C GLU A 563 165.94 -38.04 -6.77
N ALA A 564 167.25 -37.97 -6.52
CA ALA A 564 168.03 -36.72 -6.54
C ALA A 564 168.51 -36.29 -7.95
N ALA A 565 168.23 -37.05 -9.02
CA ALA A 565 168.89 -36.88 -10.33
C ALA A 565 168.03 -36.35 -11.50
N ALA A 566 166.72 -36.12 -11.36
CA ALA A 566 165.84 -35.91 -12.52
C ALA A 566 165.17 -34.52 -12.60
N ALA A 567 165.87 -33.47 -12.19
CA ALA A 567 165.58 -32.12 -12.64
C ALA A 567 166.52 -31.79 -13.81
N ARG A 568 166.00 -31.45 -15.02
CA ARG A 568 166.37 -30.18 -15.74
C ARG A 568 165.99 -29.97 -17.23
N GLU A 569 165.49 -30.89 -18.06
CA GLU A 569 165.65 -30.66 -19.52
C GLU A 569 164.48 -30.30 -20.47
N ASN A 570 163.20 -30.16 -20.07
CA ASN A 570 162.14 -29.80 -21.05
C ASN A 570 161.13 -28.82 -20.41
N SER A 571 160.83 -27.61 -20.92
CA SER A 571 160.12 -27.44 -22.20
C SER A 571 159.95 -25.95 -22.64
N ALA A 572 161.04 -25.20 -22.86
CA ALA A 572 161.03 -23.82 -23.38
C ALA A 572 160.51 -23.64 -24.84
N VAL A 573 159.64 -24.53 -25.33
CA VAL A 573 159.15 -24.59 -26.73
C VAL A 573 157.66 -24.21 -26.85
N VAL A 574 156.96 -23.92 -25.74
CA VAL A 574 155.50 -23.71 -25.71
C VAL A 574 155.07 -22.26 -25.91
N GLU A 575 155.93 -21.27 -25.65
CA GLU A 575 155.48 -19.87 -25.55
C GLU A 575 155.34 -19.11 -26.88
N HIS A 576 155.85 -19.62 -28.00
CA HIS A 576 155.79 -18.92 -29.30
C HIS A 576 154.56 -19.29 -30.17
N ARG A 577 153.78 -20.33 -29.79
CA ARG A 577 152.61 -20.82 -30.56
C ARG A 577 151.24 -20.32 -30.04
N THR A 578 151.21 -19.62 -28.90
CA THR A 578 149.98 -19.13 -28.27
C THR A 578 149.55 -17.77 -28.82
N LEU A 579 150.49 -16.84 -29.04
CA LEU A 579 150.19 -15.47 -29.49
C LEU A 579 149.66 -15.33 -30.93
N GLN A 580 149.76 -16.37 -31.76
CA GLN A 580 149.26 -16.35 -33.15
C GLN A 580 147.80 -16.83 -33.29
N ARG A 581 147.22 -17.47 -32.25
CA ARG A 581 145.81 -17.93 -32.26
C ARG A 581 144.85 -16.84 -31.75
N ASP A 582 145.28 -16.07 -30.76
CA ASP A 582 144.44 -15.04 -30.13
C ASP A 582 144.05 -13.87 -31.06
N LEU A 583 144.76 -13.68 -32.20
CA LEU A 583 144.42 -12.67 -33.21
C LEU A 583 143.36 -13.13 -34.23
N ALA A 584 143.13 -14.44 -34.39
CA ALA A 584 142.12 -14.97 -35.31
C ALA A 584 140.72 -15.02 -34.66
N ASP A 585 140.64 -15.32 -33.36
CA ASP A 585 139.37 -15.47 -32.64
C ASP A 585 138.64 -14.12 -32.46
N LEU A 586 139.37 -13.00 -32.36
CA LEU A 586 138.79 -11.65 -32.24
C LEU A 586 138.14 -11.13 -33.55
N GLN A 587 138.47 -11.69 -34.71
CA GLN A 587 137.90 -11.28 -35.99
C GLN A 587 136.54 -11.96 -36.26
N GLU A 588 136.34 -13.22 -35.83
CA GLU A 588 135.06 -13.92 -35.96
C GLU A 588 133.96 -13.36 -35.03
N GLU A 589 134.33 -12.86 -33.84
CA GLU A 589 133.36 -12.31 -32.88
C GLU A 589 132.75 -10.97 -33.35
N LEU A 590 133.53 -10.17 -34.09
CA LEU A 590 133.05 -8.91 -34.69
C LEU A 590 132.05 -9.13 -35.84
N GLU A 591 132.13 -10.26 -36.54
CA GLU A 591 131.18 -10.59 -37.61
C GLU A 591 129.86 -11.16 -37.06
N ARG A 592 129.92 -11.96 -35.98
CA ARG A 592 128.71 -12.47 -35.28
C ARG A 592 127.86 -11.35 -34.67
N LEU A 593 128.47 -10.33 -34.07
CA LEU A 593 127.76 -9.21 -33.46
C LEU A 593 127.03 -8.32 -34.49
N ARG A 594 127.53 -8.26 -35.73
CA ARG A 594 126.87 -7.52 -36.82
C ARG A 594 125.66 -8.26 -37.43
N ALA A 595 125.62 -9.59 -37.33
CA ALA A 595 124.49 -10.40 -37.78
C ALA A 595 123.30 -10.31 -36.82
N GLN A 596 123.55 -10.41 -35.50
CA GLN A 596 122.51 -10.31 -34.46
C GLN A 596 121.82 -8.94 -34.46
N HIS A 597 122.56 -7.86 -34.70
CA HIS A 597 121.96 -6.53 -34.70
C HIS A 597 120.99 -6.29 -35.88
N LYS A 598 121.11 -7.03 -36.98
CA LYS A 598 120.19 -6.94 -38.12
C LYS A 598 118.87 -7.68 -37.85
N GLU A 599 118.91 -8.86 -37.23
CA GLU A 599 117.71 -9.61 -36.85
C GLU A 599 116.84 -8.84 -35.83
N ASP A 600 117.46 -8.20 -34.85
CA ASP A 600 116.74 -7.42 -33.82
C ASP A 600 115.99 -6.20 -34.39
N VAL A 601 116.51 -5.61 -35.47
CA VAL A 601 115.87 -4.46 -36.14
C VAL A 601 114.65 -4.92 -36.95
N GLU A 602 114.71 -6.08 -37.60
CA GLU A 602 113.59 -6.64 -38.36
C GLU A 602 112.44 -7.09 -37.46
N GLN A 603 112.74 -7.66 -36.28
CA GLN A 603 111.72 -8.03 -35.29
C GLN A 603 110.98 -6.82 -34.72
N ARG A 604 111.68 -5.70 -34.49
CA ARG A 604 111.05 -4.45 -34.02
C ARG A 604 110.13 -3.82 -35.06
N GLN A 605 110.44 -3.94 -36.35
CA GLN A 605 109.58 -3.43 -37.43
C GLN A 605 108.28 -4.23 -37.56
N ARG A 606 108.31 -5.56 -37.37
CA ARG A 606 107.10 -6.41 -37.38
C ARG A 606 106.18 -6.12 -36.19
N ALA A 607 106.74 -5.98 -34.98
CA ALA A 607 105.97 -5.62 -33.79
C ALA A 607 105.30 -4.23 -33.89
N HIS A 608 105.94 -3.27 -34.56
CA HIS A 608 105.37 -1.94 -34.75
C HIS A 608 104.18 -1.94 -35.74
N ALA A 609 104.20 -2.80 -36.77
CA ALA A 609 103.09 -2.94 -37.72
C ALA A 609 101.86 -3.61 -37.07
N GLU A 610 102.06 -4.59 -36.18
CA GLU A 610 100.98 -5.24 -35.43
C GLU A 610 100.33 -4.29 -34.40
N ALA A 611 101.11 -3.42 -33.77
CA ALA A 611 100.61 -2.40 -32.86
C ALA A 611 99.75 -1.31 -33.56
N GLU A 612 100.02 -1.01 -34.83
CA GLU A 612 99.20 -0.09 -35.64
C GLU A 612 97.87 -0.73 -36.07
N GLN A 613 97.85 -2.04 -36.37
CA GLN A 613 96.64 -2.79 -36.69
C GLN A 613 95.67 -2.91 -35.50
N LEU A 614 96.20 -3.08 -34.28
CA LEU A 614 95.38 -3.08 -33.05
C LEU A 614 94.81 -1.69 -32.71
N ARG A 615 95.47 -0.62 -33.14
CA ARG A 615 94.98 0.76 -32.97
C ARG A 615 93.81 1.09 -33.91
N ALA A 616 93.75 0.48 -35.10
CA ALA A 616 92.63 0.61 -36.02
C ALA A 616 91.37 -0.16 -35.56
N ALA A 617 91.54 -1.30 -34.87
CA ALA A 617 90.44 -2.10 -34.33
C ALA A 617 89.74 -1.48 -33.10
N SER A 618 90.35 -0.50 -32.42
CA SER A 618 89.76 0.14 -31.23
C SER A 618 88.70 1.21 -31.55
N GLY A 619 88.59 1.64 -32.82
CA GLY A 619 87.57 2.60 -33.28
C GLY A 619 86.13 2.09 -33.17
N GLU A 620 85.93 0.77 -33.18
CA GLU A 620 84.61 0.13 -33.08
C GLU A 620 84.03 0.15 -31.65
N GLY A 621 84.88 0.30 -30.62
CA GLY A 621 84.42 0.46 -29.24
C GLY A 621 83.77 1.82 -28.95
N SER A 622 84.17 2.86 -29.69
CA SER A 622 83.67 4.22 -29.54
C SER A 622 82.24 4.38 -30.07
N THR A 623 81.90 3.71 -31.18
CA THR A 623 80.55 3.75 -31.76
C THR A 623 79.55 2.96 -30.91
N LEU A 624 79.95 1.80 -30.38
CA LEU A 624 79.12 1.01 -29.45
C LEU A 624 78.80 1.78 -28.16
N ALA A 625 79.78 2.51 -27.61
CA ALA A 625 79.58 3.32 -26.41
C ALA A 625 78.58 4.48 -26.65
N GLN A 626 78.64 5.13 -27.81
CA GLN A 626 77.67 6.18 -28.18
C GLN A 626 76.26 5.63 -28.43
N GLU A 627 76.13 4.43 -29.01
CA GLU A 627 74.84 3.76 -29.19
C GLU A 627 74.23 3.31 -27.87
N LEU A 628 75.04 2.79 -26.94
CA LEU A 628 74.59 2.45 -25.58
C LEU A 628 74.14 3.70 -24.81
N GLN A 629 74.85 4.82 -24.94
CA GLN A 629 74.43 6.10 -24.34
C GLN A 629 73.08 6.58 -24.89
N ARG A 630 72.87 6.51 -26.21
CA ARG A 630 71.57 6.87 -26.83
C ARG A 630 70.44 5.95 -26.37
N ARG A 631 70.72 4.65 -26.16
CA ARG A 631 69.73 3.71 -25.60
C ARG A 631 69.40 4.02 -24.15
N CYS A 632 70.39 4.37 -23.34
CA CYS A 632 70.16 4.83 -21.96
C CYS A 632 69.31 6.09 -21.92
N ASP A 633 69.58 7.07 -22.80
CA ASP A 633 68.79 8.30 -22.88
C ASP A 633 67.35 8.02 -23.34
N ALA A 634 67.15 7.10 -24.30
CA ALA A 634 65.81 6.68 -24.73
C ALA A 634 65.02 6.00 -23.60
N LEU A 635 65.65 5.05 -22.89
CA LEU A 635 65.04 4.38 -21.73
C LEU A 635 64.75 5.36 -20.59
N SER A 636 65.58 6.40 -20.41
CA SER A 636 65.32 7.45 -19.43
C SER A 636 64.09 8.27 -19.76
N LYS A 637 63.84 8.56 -21.04
CA LYS A 637 62.63 9.26 -21.51
C LYS A 637 61.39 8.39 -21.34
N GLU A 638 61.45 7.12 -21.76
CA GLU A 638 60.35 6.17 -21.54
C GLU A 638 60.01 6.03 -20.04
N LYS A 639 61.02 5.99 -19.17
CA LYS A 639 60.79 5.97 -17.72
C LYS A 639 60.06 7.21 -17.21
N VAL A 640 60.39 8.39 -17.72
CA VAL A 640 59.70 9.64 -17.34
C VAL A 640 58.27 9.64 -17.87
N GLU A 641 58.06 9.22 -19.12
CA GLU A 641 56.73 9.12 -19.73
C GLU A 641 55.83 8.12 -18.98
N LEU A 642 56.36 6.95 -18.61
CA LEU A 642 55.65 5.97 -17.79
C LEU A 642 55.36 6.50 -16.38
N ALA A 643 56.29 7.26 -15.78
CA ALA A 643 56.06 7.89 -14.48
C ALA A 643 54.95 8.94 -14.55
N THR A 644 54.88 9.74 -15.63
CA THR A 644 53.79 10.69 -15.85
C THR A 644 52.45 9.98 -16.09
N ALA A 645 52.42 8.93 -16.91
CA ALA A 645 51.22 8.13 -17.14
C ALA A 645 50.70 7.48 -15.85
N LEU A 646 51.60 7.00 -14.99
CA LEU A 646 51.24 6.43 -13.69
C LEU A 646 50.71 7.48 -12.72
N ALA A 647 51.25 8.71 -12.73
CA ALA A 647 50.73 9.82 -11.94
C ALA A 647 49.32 10.23 -12.41
N ASP A 648 49.11 10.31 -13.73
CA ASP A 648 47.81 10.62 -14.31
C ASP A 648 46.77 9.54 -13.97
N GLU A 649 47.13 8.26 -14.07
CA GLU A 649 46.22 7.17 -13.75
C GLU A 649 45.87 7.12 -12.25
N LYS A 650 46.82 7.42 -11.36
CA LYS A 650 46.54 7.61 -9.92
C LYS A 650 45.57 8.76 -9.68
N SER A 651 45.76 9.90 -10.35
CA SER A 651 44.83 11.04 -10.21
C SER A 651 43.42 10.70 -10.70
N ARG A 652 43.28 9.92 -11.78
CA ARG A 652 41.98 9.42 -12.26
C ARG A 652 41.35 8.44 -11.30
N GLN A 653 42.13 7.55 -10.70
CA GLN A 653 41.63 6.63 -9.67
C GLN A 653 41.14 7.41 -8.44
N GLU A 654 41.90 8.39 -7.95
CA GLU A 654 41.50 9.26 -6.84
C GLU A 654 40.20 10.01 -7.16
N GLN A 655 40.04 10.53 -8.38
CA GLN A 655 38.80 11.18 -8.82
C GLN A 655 37.63 10.19 -8.89
N ARG A 656 37.84 8.96 -9.40
CA ARG A 656 36.81 7.91 -9.42
C ARG A 656 36.40 7.49 -8.00
N TYR A 657 37.36 7.34 -7.09
CA TYR A 657 37.09 7.04 -5.69
C TYR A 657 36.33 8.18 -5.01
N ALA A 658 36.70 9.44 -5.25
CA ALA A 658 35.99 10.59 -4.71
C ALA A 658 34.55 10.68 -5.24
N ALA A 659 34.33 10.41 -6.53
CA ALA A 659 33.01 10.36 -7.14
C ALA A 659 32.16 9.21 -6.56
N LEU A 660 32.69 7.99 -6.52
CA LEU A 660 32.01 6.83 -5.92
C LEU A 660 31.67 7.05 -4.44
N HIS A 661 32.57 7.69 -3.69
CA HIS A 661 32.31 8.02 -2.28
C HIS A 661 31.22 9.10 -2.13
N ALA A 662 31.15 10.07 -3.05
CA ALA A 662 30.09 11.06 -3.07
C ALA A 662 28.73 10.41 -3.41
N ASP A 663 28.70 9.53 -4.42
CA ASP A 663 27.50 8.78 -4.83
C ASP A 663 27.02 7.84 -3.71
N TRP A 664 27.95 7.15 -3.04
CA TRP A 664 27.62 6.32 -1.89
C TRP A 664 26.99 7.14 -0.76
N ARG A 665 27.57 8.29 -0.41
CA ARG A 665 26.99 9.21 0.60
C ARG A 665 25.62 9.76 0.17
N ALA A 666 25.42 10.04 -1.11
CA ALA A 666 24.13 10.44 -1.64
C ALA A 666 23.09 9.31 -1.53
N SER A 667 23.50 8.07 -1.84
CA SER A 667 22.65 6.88 -1.71
C SER A 667 22.27 6.57 -0.26
N GLU A 668 23.18 6.81 0.71
CA GLU A 668 22.88 6.66 2.14
C GLU A 668 21.87 7.70 2.61
N LYS A 669 22.03 8.97 2.17
CA LYS A 669 21.03 10.01 2.47
C LYS A 669 19.67 9.68 1.88
N ALA A 670 19.62 9.20 0.64
CA ALA A 670 18.37 8.75 0.01
C ALA A 670 17.74 7.58 0.77
N ARG A 671 18.54 6.57 1.18
CA ARG A 671 18.06 5.47 2.04
C ARG A 671 17.52 5.96 3.38
N ALA A 672 18.17 6.93 4.01
CA ALA A 672 17.69 7.52 5.26
C ALA A 672 16.34 8.23 5.08
N LEU A 673 16.16 8.99 4.00
CA LEU A 673 14.87 9.63 3.67
C LEU A 673 13.76 8.60 3.46
N VAL A 674 14.02 7.56 2.67
CA VAL A 674 13.05 6.46 2.45
C VAL A 674 12.71 5.76 3.77
N HIS A 675 13.67 5.56 4.67
CA HIS A 675 13.40 4.99 5.99
C HIS A 675 12.50 5.88 6.85
N GLU A 676 12.67 7.20 6.81
CA GLU A 676 11.77 8.14 7.49
C GLU A 676 10.37 8.16 6.86
N GLU A 677 10.27 8.10 5.53
CA GLU A 677 8.97 7.95 4.83
C GLU A 677 8.27 6.63 5.21
N VAL A 678 9.00 5.52 5.28
CA VAL A 678 8.43 4.24 5.72
C VAL A 678 7.97 4.31 7.19
N LYS A 679 8.69 5.00 8.06
CA LYS A 679 8.26 5.22 9.45
C LYS A 679 6.98 6.05 9.51
N THR A 680 6.90 7.15 8.77
CA THR A 680 5.70 8.01 8.76
C THR A 680 4.49 7.30 8.15
N LEU A 681 4.69 6.46 7.13
CA LEU A 681 3.63 5.62 6.58
C LEU A 681 3.17 4.56 7.60
N ARG A 682 4.09 3.92 8.33
CA ARG A 682 3.74 2.96 9.40
C ARG A 682 2.94 3.62 10.52
N THR A 683 3.32 4.82 10.97
CA THR A 683 2.55 5.55 11.99
C THR A 683 1.16 5.92 11.47
N ARG A 684 1.06 6.39 10.22
CA ARG A 684 -0.22 6.72 9.60
C ARG A 684 -1.13 5.50 9.40
N CYS A 685 -0.57 4.34 9.05
CA CYS A 685 -1.32 3.08 9.00
C CYS A 685 -1.84 2.69 10.39
N ALA A 686 -1.01 2.78 11.42
CA ALA A 686 -1.43 2.50 12.80
C ALA A 686 -2.51 3.47 13.29
N GLU A 687 -2.43 4.75 12.92
CA GLU A 687 -3.48 5.76 13.20
C GLU A 687 -4.79 5.43 12.49
N LEU A 688 -4.74 5.02 11.21
CA LEU A 688 -5.92 4.60 10.45
C LEU A 688 -6.54 3.31 11.00
N GLU A 689 -5.73 2.33 11.40
CA GLU A 689 -6.21 1.12 12.07
C GLU A 689 -6.88 1.45 13.40
N ASN A 690 -6.29 2.34 14.21
CA ASN A 690 -6.91 2.80 15.45
C ASN A 690 -8.22 3.55 15.21
N ALA A 691 -8.28 4.41 14.19
CA ALA A 691 -9.51 5.10 13.80
C ALA A 691 -10.60 4.11 13.38
N ARG A 692 -10.27 3.11 12.57
CA ARG A 692 -11.18 2.04 12.17
C ARG A 692 -11.67 1.21 13.37
N MET A 693 -10.77 0.83 14.28
CA MET A 693 -11.14 0.13 15.51
C MET A 693 -12.05 0.98 16.41
N SER A 694 -11.88 2.30 16.42
CA SER A 694 -12.76 3.21 17.15
C SER A 694 -14.15 3.34 16.51
N GLU A 695 -14.22 3.33 15.17
CA GLU A 695 -15.47 3.34 14.42
C GLU A 695 -16.23 2.01 14.58
N ASP A 696 -15.52 0.87 14.55
CA ASP A 696 -16.08 -0.45 14.83
C ASP A 696 -16.65 -0.54 16.27
N ARG A 697 -15.98 0.08 17.25
CA ARG A 697 -16.53 0.20 18.61
C ARG A 697 -17.77 1.08 18.65
N GLN A 698 -17.75 2.23 18.00
CA GLN A 698 -18.92 3.13 17.94
C GLN A 698 -20.12 2.47 17.24
N THR A 699 -19.90 1.68 16.19
CA THR A 699 -20.98 0.94 15.52
C THR A 699 -21.53 -0.17 16.41
N GLN A 700 -20.68 -0.91 17.13
CA GLN A 700 -21.12 -1.88 18.14
C GLN A 700 -21.93 -1.22 19.25
N ASP A 701 -21.48 -0.08 19.77
CA ASP A 701 -22.21 0.68 20.80
C ASP A 701 -23.55 1.18 20.26
N LYS A 702 -23.60 1.67 19.02
CA LYS A 702 -24.84 2.07 18.35
C LYS A 702 -25.81 0.89 18.18
N GLU A 703 -25.32 -0.28 17.78
CA GLU A 703 -26.13 -1.50 17.69
C GLU A 703 -26.65 -1.94 19.06
N GLN A 704 -25.82 -1.90 20.10
CA GLN A 704 -26.24 -2.22 21.47
C GLN A 704 -27.32 -1.24 21.94
N LEU A 705 -27.13 0.07 21.72
CA LEU A 705 -28.12 1.08 22.03
C LEU A 705 -29.42 0.90 21.24
N MET A 706 -29.36 0.49 19.97
CA MET A 706 -30.56 0.16 19.19
C MET A 706 -31.29 -1.07 19.77
N ARG A 707 -30.56 -2.13 20.15
CA ARG A 707 -31.15 -3.32 20.79
C ARG A 707 -31.81 -2.96 22.12
N GLU A 708 -31.16 -2.13 22.93
CA GLU A 708 -31.75 -1.63 24.19
C GLU A 708 -32.95 -0.73 23.94
N ASN A 709 -32.91 0.13 22.92
CA ASN A 709 -34.04 1.00 22.58
C ASN A 709 -35.26 0.17 22.14
N ILE A 710 -35.07 -0.85 21.30
CA ILE A 710 -36.11 -1.80 20.92
C ILE A 710 -36.67 -2.50 22.17
N ARG A 711 -35.81 -3.01 23.05
CA ARG A 711 -36.23 -3.66 24.31
C ARG A 711 -37.02 -2.71 25.22
N LEU A 712 -36.60 -1.46 25.35
CA LEU A 712 -37.32 -0.44 26.13
C LEU A 712 -38.66 -0.09 25.48
N HIS A 713 -38.73 -0.04 24.15
CA HIS A 713 -39.96 0.21 23.42
C HIS A 713 -40.95 -0.95 23.60
N GLU A 714 -40.48 -2.20 23.57
CA GLU A 714 -41.30 -3.38 23.92
C GLU A 714 -41.82 -3.32 25.36
N GLN A 715 -40.96 -2.96 26.32
CA GLN A 715 -41.37 -2.75 27.72
C GLN A 715 -42.41 -1.63 27.85
N TYR A 716 -42.22 -0.53 27.14
CA TYR A 716 -43.17 0.58 27.12
C TYR A 716 -44.52 0.15 26.53
N GLN A 717 -44.53 -0.62 25.44
CA GLN A 717 -45.76 -1.18 24.87
C GLN A 717 -46.46 -2.15 25.82
N LEU A 718 -45.70 -2.97 26.58
CA LEU A 718 -46.27 -3.84 27.62
C LEU A 718 -46.93 -3.00 28.72
N ILE A 719 -46.25 -1.98 29.23
CA ILE A 719 -46.81 -1.06 30.24
C ILE A 719 -48.03 -0.32 29.70
N GLN A 720 -48.05 0.08 28.42
CA GLN A 720 -49.22 0.68 27.81
C GLN A 720 -50.40 -0.29 27.76
N LYS A 721 -50.16 -1.56 27.39
CA LYS A 721 -51.18 -2.63 27.39
C LYS A 721 -51.71 -2.90 28.80
N GLU A 722 -50.84 -2.93 29.80
CA GLU A 722 -51.23 -3.04 31.20
C GLU A 722 -52.04 -1.82 31.66
N CYS A 723 -51.61 -0.60 31.33
CA CYS A 723 -52.36 0.62 31.62
C CYS A 723 -53.72 0.66 30.91
N THR A 724 -53.86 0.11 29.71
CA THR A 724 -55.17 -0.05 29.06
C THR A 724 -56.02 -1.10 29.76
N GLY A 725 -55.44 -2.25 30.13
CA GLY A 725 -56.13 -3.29 30.89
C GLY A 725 -56.63 -2.78 32.26
N LEU A 726 -55.78 -2.09 33.02
CA LEU A 726 -56.15 -1.46 34.29
C LEU A 726 -57.25 -0.40 34.11
N ARG A 727 -57.22 0.38 33.02
CA ARG A 727 -58.30 1.33 32.71
C ARG A 727 -59.61 0.62 32.39
N GLU A 728 -59.58 -0.51 31.70
CA GLU A 728 -60.74 -1.34 31.43
C GLU A 728 -61.28 -2.00 32.71
N GLU A 729 -60.40 -2.50 33.58
CA GLU A 729 -60.76 -3.03 34.89
C GLU A 729 -61.38 -1.96 35.79
N VAL A 730 -60.83 -0.75 35.82
CA VAL A 730 -61.42 0.40 36.55
C VAL A 730 -62.78 0.76 35.97
N LYS A 731 -62.96 0.76 34.63
CA LYS A 731 -64.28 0.96 34.01
C LYS A 731 -65.26 -0.14 34.40
N ALA A 732 -64.83 -1.40 34.44
CA ALA A 732 -65.66 -2.52 34.87
C ALA A 732 -66.05 -2.39 36.35
N LEU A 733 -65.12 -1.96 37.22
CA LEU A 733 -65.39 -1.68 38.62
C LEU A 733 -66.33 -0.47 38.81
N GLN A 734 -66.21 0.57 37.98
CA GLN A 734 -67.13 1.71 37.99
C GLN A 734 -68.54 1.31 37.52
N GLN A 735 -68.66 0.45 36.50
CA GLN A 735 -69.95 -0.10 36.09
C GLN A 735 -70.56 -0.96 37.20
N ARG A 736 -69.73 -1.73 37.91
CA ARG A 736 -70.16 -2.52 39.08
C ARG A 736 -70.60 -1.63 40.24
N SER A 737 -69.91 -0.52 40.52
CA SER A 737 -70.30 0.42 41.58
C SER A 737 -71.58 1.19 41.25
N VAL A 738 -71.85 1.46 39.97
CA VAL A 738 -73.17 1.97 39.52
C VAL A 738 -74.27 0.92 39.76
N GLY A 739 -73.98 -0.36 39.51
CA GLY A 739 -74.86 -1.46 39.87
C GLY A 739 -75.13 -1.54 41.38
N ASP A 740 -74.09 -1.45 42.20
CA ASP A 740 -74.19 -1.48 43.66
C ASP A 740 -74.93 -0.25 44.22
N ALA A 741 -74.78 0.93 43.58
CA ALA A 741 -75.54 2.13 43.92
C ALA A 741 -77.04 1.98 43.58
N GLN A 742 -77.37 1.33 42.46
CA GLN A 742 -78.76 1.00 42.10
C GLN A 742 -79.38 0.00 43.10
N TRP A 743 -78.63 -1.04 43.50
CA TRP A 743 -79.05 -1.97 44.55
C TRP A 743 -79.22 -1.28 45.90
N SER A 744 -78.32 -0.38 46.28
CA SER A 744 -78.43 0.41 47.51
C SER A 744 -79.68 1.30 47.50
N LYS A 745 -80.02 1.89 46.34
CA LYS A 745 -81.25 2.69 46.18
C LYS A 745 -82.51 1.84 46.30
N GLN A 746 -82.55 0.68 45.64
CA GLN A 746 -83.66 -0.27 45.78
C GLN A 746 -83.82 -0.77 47.22
N MET A 747 -82.72 -0.98 47.94
CA MET A 747 -82.77 -1.40 49.33
C MET A 747 -83.27 -0.29 50.27
N LYS A 748 -82.91 0.98 50.00
CA LYS A 748 -83.46 2.14 50.70
C LYS A 748 -84.97 2.29 50.44
N ASP A 749 -85.41 2.13 49.20
CA ASP A 749 -86.83 2.19 48.83
C ASP A 749 -87.64 1.06 49.51
N LEU A 750 -87.07 -0.14 49.63
CA LEU A 750 -87.69 -1.25 50.38
C LEU A 750 -87.73 -0.97 51.88
N GLN A 751 -86.68 -0.39 52.47
CA GLN A 751 -86.68 0.02 53.88
C GLN A 751 -87.71 1.14 54.15
N GLN A 752 -87.91 2.05 53.20
CA GLN A 752 -88.89 3.13 53.30
C GLN A 752 -90.32 2.59 53.21
N ARG A 753 -90.60 1.68 52.26
CA ARG A 753 -91.88 0.96 52.18
C ARG A 753 -92.17 0.10 53.42
N LEU A 754 -91.14 -0.46 54.05
CA LEU A 754 -91.28 -1.19 55.31
C LEU A 754 -91.62 -0.27 56.49
N ARG A 755 -91.18 1.00 56.47
CA ARG A 755 -91.54 2.02 57.48
C ARG A 755 -92.96 2.56 57.31
N GLU A 756 -93.52 2.52 56.10
CA GLU A 756 -94.88 3.00 55.77
C GLU A 756 -95.99 1.95 56.03
N LEU A 757 -95.62 0.67 56.21
CA LEU A 757 -96.57 -0.43 56.48
C LEU A 757 -97.45 -0.25 57.75
N PRO A 758 -96.98 0.32 58.87
CA PRO A 758 -97.81 0.59 60.04
C PRO A 758 -98.90 1.64 59.75
N GLU A 759 -98.58 2.69 59.00
CA GLU A 759 -99.50 3.77 58.64
C GLU A 759 -100.59 3.27 57.68
N LEU A 760 -100.21 2.43 56.70
CA LEU A 760 -101.16 1.78 55.79
C LEU A 760 -102.09 0.79 56.49
N ARG A 761 -101.62 0.10 57.54
CA ARG A 761 -102.49 -0.75 58.38
C ARG A 761 -103.48 0.10 59.19
N GLN A 762 -103.03 1.23 59.73
CA GLN A 762 -103.89 2.15 60.48
C GLN A 762 -104.97 2.78 59.57
N ALA A 763 -104.63 3.13 58.33
CA ALA A 763 -105.58 3.63 57.33
C ALA A 763 -106.58 2.56 56.88
N ALA A 764 -106.16 1.30 56.71
CA ALA A 764 -107.05 0.19 56.38
C ALA A 764 -108.02 -0.14 57.54
N ASP A 765 -107.56 -0.05 58.79
CA ASP A 765 -108.40 -0.23 59.98
C ASP A 765 -109.36 0.95 60.22
N ALA A 766 -109.00 2.16 59.80
CA ALA A 766 -109.90 3.31 59.76
C ALA A 766 -111.00 3.13 58.70
N ALA A 767 -110.62 2.74 57.47
CA ALA A 767 -111.58 2.46 56.40
C ALA A 767 -112.54 1.30 56.75
N ARG A 768 -112.08 0.29 57.51
CA ARG A 768 -112.97 -0.75 58.05
C ARG A 768 -113.97 -0.22 59.08
N ARG A 769 -113.56 0.70 59.95
CA ARG A 769 -114.46 1.35 60.91
C ARG A 769 -115.51 2.21 60.20
N ASP A 770 -115.11 2.97 59.18
CA ASP A 770 -116.03 3.78 58.39
C ASP A 770 -117.01 2.93 57.57
N ALA A 771 -116.56 1.80 57.02
CA ALA A 771 -117.43 0.85 56.34
C ALA A 771 -118.44 0.18 57.28
N LEU A 772 -118.07 -0.08 58.53
CA LEU A 772 -119.00 -0.60 59.55
C LEU A 772 -120.02 0.48 59.97
N MET A 773 -119.60 1.73 60.16
CA MET A 773 -120.50 2.84 60.44
C MET A 773 -121.49 3.06 59.30
N ALA A 774 -121.04 3.05 58.04
CA ALA A 774 -121.91 3.14 56.88
C ALA A 774 -122.90 1.96 56.78
N LYS A 775 -122.47 0.74 57.18
CA LYS A 775 -123.36 -0.41 57.26
C LYS A 775 -124.44 -0.21 58.33
N GLU A 776 -124.08 0.28 59.51
CA GLU A 776 -125.04 0.59 60.58
C GLU A 776 -126.04 1.68 60.14
N GLU A 777 -125.58 2.73 59.48
CA GLU A 777 -126.44 3.78 58.91
C GLU A 777 -127.41 3.23 57.85
N THR A 778 -126.95 2.35 56.96
CA THR A 778 -127.85 1.71 55.98
C THR A 778 -128.84 0.73 56.61
N GLU A 779 -128.50 0.09 57.72
CA GLU A 779 -129.42 -0.74 58.49
C GLU A 779 -130.47 0.11 59.23
N VAL A 780 -130.09 1.28 59.76
CA VAL A 780 -131.06 2.26 60.33
C VAL A 780 -132.02 2.75 59.25
N LEU A 781 -131.52 3.14 58.08
CA LEU A 781 -132.37 3.56 56.95
C LEU A 781 -133.31 2.45 56.45
N ARG A 782 -132.88 1.18 56.49
CA ARG A 782 -133.78 0.04 56.21
C ARG A 782 -134.87 -0.10 57.26
N ARG A 783 -134.56 0.05 58.55
CA ARG A 783 -135.57 0.01 59.63
C ARG A 783 -136.57 1.15 59.50
N GLU A 784 -136.13 2.35 59.14
CA GLU A 784 -136.99 3.51 58.90
C GLU A 784 -137.89 3.31 57.68
N ARG A 785 -137.34 2.81 56.57
CA ARG A 785 -138.13 2.42 55.39
C ARG A 785 -139.17 1.36 55.74
N ASP A 786 -138.81 0.33 56.50
CA ASP A 786 -139.72 -0.74 56.86
C ASP A 786 -140.80 -0.26 57.85
N GLN A 787 -140.48 0.69 58.73
CA GLN A 787 -141.47 1.37 59.56
C GLN A 787 -142.40 2.26 58.73
N LEU A 788 -141.89 2.99 57.74
CA LEU A 788 -142.72 3.79 56.83
C LEU A 788 -143.60 2.92 55.94
N SER A 789 -143.10 1.78 55.46
CA SER A 789 -143.88 0.78 54.74
C SER A 789 -145.03 0.25 55.60
N LYS A 790 -144.75 -0.14 56.86
CA LYS A 790 -145.80 -0.57 57.80
C LYS A 790 -146.83 0.52 58.10
N LYS A 791 -146.40 1.79 58.20
CA LYS A 791 -147.32 2.93 58.33
C LYS A 791 -148.17 3.11 57.08
N LEU A 792 -147.58 2.95 55.89
CA LEU A 792 -148.31 3.02 54.62
C LEU A 792 -149.33 1.88 54.50
N ASP A 793 -148.95 0.66 54.89
CA ASP A 793 -149.85 -0.51 54.89
C ASP A 793 -150.99 -0.32 55.90
N ALA A 794 -150.71 0.25 57.08
CA ALA A 794 -151.74 0.61 58.05
C ALA A 794 -152.67 1.73 57.52
N PHE A 795 -152.13 2.75 56.86
CA PHE A 795 -152.92 3.81 56.22
C PHE A 795 -153.79 3.28 55.08
N LEU A 796 -153.29 2.33 54.29
CA LEU A 796 -154.04 1.73 53.19
C LEU A 796 -155.10 0.73 53.69
N GLU A 797 -154.85 0.01 54.78
CA GLU A 797 -155.86 -0.81 55.45
C GLU A 797 -156.93 0.07 56.15
N ASP A 798 -156.54 1.17 56.80
CA ASP A 798 -157.49 2.15 57.36
C ASP A 798 -158.32 2.81 56.25
N ALA A 799 -157.71 3.15 55.10
CA ALA A 799 -158.42 3.68 53.94
C ALA A 799 -159.36 2.64 53.30
N LYS A 800 -158.99 1.35 53.27
CA LYS A 800 -159.88 0.25 52.83
C LYS A 800 -161.05 0.03 53.78
N GLN A 801 -160.83 0.12 55.10
CA GLN A 801 -161.89 0.00 56.10
C GLN A 801 -162.82 1.22 56.11
N GLN A 802 -162.31 2.42 55.79
CA GLN A 802 -163.12 3.62 55.57
C GLN A 802 -163.89 3.62 54.24
N ALA A 803 -163.44 2.87 53.22
CA ALA A 803 -164.15 2.72 51.94
C ALA A 803 -165.33 1.72 51.97
N GLN A 804 -165.44 0.86 53.00
CA GLN A 804 -166.52 -0.13 53.13
C GLN A 804 -167.74 0.35 53.93
N ARG A 805 -167.76 1.61 54.39
CA ARG A 805 -168.95 2.27 54.94
C ARG A 805 -169.23 3.49 54.06
N GLY A 806 -170.37 3.45 53.38
CA GLY A 806 -170.73 4.35 52.29
C GLY A 806 -170.64 5.86 52.62
N ASP A 807 -170.54 6.60 51.51
CA ASP A 807 -170.57 8.05 51.37
C ASP A 807 -169.33 8.82 51.82
N CYS A 808 -168.36 8.97 50.89
CA CYS A 808 -167.58 10.20 50.63
C CYS A 808 -166.40 10.00 49.65
N PHE A 809 -166.56 9.23 48.56
CA PHE A 809 -165.50 9.11 47.54
C PHE A 809 -165.13 10.47 46.90
N GLU A 810 -166.06 11.44 46.87
CA GLU A 810 -165.79 12.80 46.40
C GLU A 810 -164.93 13.65 47.35
N ARG A 811 -164.87 13.33 48.66
CA ARG A 811 -164.05 14.09 49.62
C ARG A 811 -162.57 13.68 49.55
N VAL A 812 -162.29 12.39 49.31
CA VAL A 812 -160.93 11.84 49.13
C VAL A 812 -160.24 12.40 47.88
N CYS A 813 -160.97 12.57 46.76
CA CYS A 813 -160.41 13.19 45.55
C CYS A 813 -160.14 14.69 45.72
N ARG A 814 -160.92 15.42 46.54
CA ARG A 814 -160.66 16.84 46.84
C ARG A 814 -159.48 17.04 47.79
N GLU A 815 -159.32 16.18 48.80
CA GLU A 815 -158.19 16.25 49.74
C GLU A 815 -156.84 15.84 49.10
N ALA A 816 -156.84 14.87 48.18
CA ALA A 816 -155.65 14.51 47.40
C ALA A 816 -155.18 15.66 46.46
N SER A 817 -156.12 16.41 45.87
CA SER A 817 -155.80 17.57 45.03
C SER A 817 -155.26 18.78 45.85
N ALA A 818 -155.72 18.95 47.10
CA ALA A 818 -155.25 20.00 48.01
C ALA A 818 -153.89 19.68 48.69
N ALA A 819 -153.48 18.41 48.73
CA ALA A 819 -152.15 17.99 49.18
C ALA A 819 -151.08 18.15 48.08
N ALA A 820 -151.44 17.92 46.81
CA ALA A 820 -150.54 18.13 45.67
C ALA A 820 -150.17 19.61 45.44
N GLN A 821 -151.08 20.56 45.73
CA GLN A 821 -150.78 22.00 45.65
C GLN A 821 -149.92 22.54 46.81
N ARG A 822 -149.89 21.86 47.98
CA ARG A 822 -149.05 22.26 49.13
C ARG A 822 -147.58 21.85 49.01
N ILE A 823 -147.26 20.87 48.16
CA ILE A 823 -145.87 20.42 47.92
C ILE A 823 -145.17 21.25 46.82
N GLY A 824 -145.94 21.96 45.98
CA GLY A 824 -145.39 22.84 44.93
C GLY A 824 -144.93 24.24 45.39
N GLY A 825 -145.12 24.60 46.67
CA GLY A 825 -144.91 25.96 47.18
C GLY A 825 -143.70 26.17 48.12
N GLN A 826 -142.86 25.16 48.35
CA GLN A 826 -141.75 25.24 49.31
C GLN A 826 -140.39 24.80 48.71
N VAL A 827 -139.95 25.48 47.65
CA VAL A 827 -138.51 25.53 47.29
C VAL A 827 -138.19 26.94 46.78
N SER A 828 -138.19 27.92 47.68
CA SER A 828 -137.79 29.30 47.37
C SER A 828 -137.25 30.00 48.62
N SER A 829 -136.12 29.54 49.16
CA SER A 829 -135.27 30.33 50.09
C SER A 829 -133.99 29.59 50.49
N ALA A 830 -133.02 29.50 49.58
CA ALA A 830 -131.61 29.30 49.95
C ALA A 830 -130.69 29.83 48.82
N LYS A 831 -130.77 31.13 48.56
CA LYS A 831 -129.67 31.89 47.93
C LYS A 831 -128.97 32.62 49.07
N GLU A 832 -127.73 32.25 49.38
CA GLU A 832 -126.67 33.23 49.52
C GLU A 832 -125.28 32.58 49.65
N LYS A 833 -124.41 32.96 48.71
CA LYS A 833 -122.95 33.07 48.82
C LYS A 833 -122.13 31.78 48.93
N THR A 834 -121.90 31.16 47.77
CA THR A 834 -120.60 30.54 47.48
C THR A 834 -120.22 30.87 46.04
N ALA A 835 -119.21 31.73 45.89
CA ALA A 835 -118.77 32.23 44.61
C ALA A 835 -117.85 31.21 43.91
N ARG A 836 -118.17 30.98 42.63
CA ARG A 836 -117.28 30.56 41.54
C ARG A 836 -116.64 29.18 41.63
N TYR A 837 -117.41 28.18 41.21
CA TYR A 837 -116.92 27.16 40.29
C TYR A 837 -117.85 27.13 39.05
N HIS A 838 -117.30 27.44 37.88
CA HIS A 838 -117.91 27.12 36.60
C HIS A 838 -117.68 25.63 36.33
N VAL A 839 -118.76 24.88 36.14
CA VAL A 839 -118.74 23.57 35.49
C VAL A 839 -119.79 23.58 34.38
N PHE A 840 -119.49 22.81 33.33
CA PHE A 840 -120.36 22.25 32.27
C PHE A 840 -120.42 23.03 30.96
N ARG A 841 -120.33 22.40 29.77
CA ARG A 841 -120.79 21.05 29.30
C ARG A 841 -120.11 20.79 27.93
N ASN A 842 -119.89 19.58 27.38
CA ASN A 842 -120.73 18.41 27.08
C ASN A 842 -119.77 17.24 26.71
N THR A 843 -119.79 16.05 27.33
CA THR A 843 -120.49 14.80 26.90
C THR A 843 -120.35 14.46 25.39
N ASN A 844 -119.43 13.56 25.00
CA ASN A 844 -119.61 12.09 24.76
C ASN A 844 -120.09 11.73 23.32
N PRO A 845 -119.93 10.48 22.83
CA PRO A 845 -118.72 9.73 22.45
C PRO A 845 -118.92 9.06 21.05
N THR A 846 -118.19 7.97 20.72
CA THR A 846 -118.18 7.13 19.48
C THR A 846 -117.22 7.61 18.40
N GLY A 847 -116.37 6.79 17.77
CA GLY A 847 -116.11 5.35 17.82
C GLY A 847 -115.43 4.92 16.51
N ARG A 848 -114.60 3.86 16.57
CA ARG A 848 -113.88 3.13 15.49
C ARG A 848 -112.55 3.76 15.02
N LEU A 849 -111.38 3.12 15.21
CA LEU A 849 -110.85 1.78 14.85
C LEU A 849 -110.04 1.82 13.54
N SER A 850 -108.78 1.32 13.66
CA SER A 850 -107.91 0.78 12.60
C SER A 850 -107.24 1.84 11.69
N SER A 851 -105.97 1.77 11.29
CA SER A 851 -105.02 0.66 11.21
C SER A 851 -103.57 1.17 11.03
N THR A 852 -102.62 0.36 11.53
CA THR A 852 -101.32 0.00 10.93
C THR A 852 -100.26 1.04 10.53
N LYS A 853 -99.05 0.80 11.07
CA LYS A 853 -97.71 0.94 10.45
C LYS A 853 -97.25 2.38 10.15
N GLU A 854 -95.97 2.74 10.13
CA GLU A 854 -94.67 2.26 10.60
C GLU A 854 -93.76 3.49 10.37
N LYS A 855 -92.85 3.77 11.29
CA LYS A 855 -91.59 4.53 11.11
C LYS A 855 -91.58 5.87 10.34
N GLY A 856 -91.13 6.90 11.06
CA GLY A 856 -89.91 7.63 10.68
C GLY A 856 -90.05 9.13 10.37
N THR A 857 -89.39 9.95 11.21
CA THR A 857 -88.83 11.31 10.95
C THR A 857 -89.83 12.44 10.60
N THR A 858 -89.85 13.67 11.10
CA THR A 858 -88.89 14.70 11.62
C THR A 858 -89.73 15.75 12.42
N ALA A 859 -89.33 16.24 13.61
CA ALA A 859 -88.58 17.48 13.91
C ALA A 859 -89.44 18.66 14.48
N THR A 860 -88.75 19.52 15.28
CA THR A 860 -89.02 20.95 15.61
C THR A 860 -90.21 21.24 16.56
N ALA A 861 -90.19 22.10 17.59
CA ALA A 861 -89.23 23.00 18.25
C ALA A 861 -89.95 23.70 19.45
N VAL A 862 -89.18 24.17 20.47
CA VAL A 862 -89.25 25.50 21.16
C VAL A 862 -90.61 25.90 21.85
N ALA A 863 -90.73 26.46 23.06
CA ALA A 863 -89.87 27.03 24.11
C ALA A 863 -90.69 27.22 25.42
N ARG A 864 -90.03 27.29 26.60
CA ARG A 864 -89.95 28.49 27.48
C ARG A 864 -89.30 28.20 28.84
N ILE A 865 -88.41 29.12 29.21
CA ILE A 865 -87.66 29.34 30.46
C ILE A 865 -88.43 30.41 31.30
N PRO A 866 -88.03 30.88 32.51
CA PRO A 866 -87.56 30.30 33.80
C PRO A 866 -88.39 30.77 35.03
N SER A 867 -88.05 30.27 36.23
CA SER A 867 -87.89 30.96 37.55
C SER A 867 -87.71 29.88 38.64
N SER A 868 -86.98 29.97 39.76
CA SER A 868 -86.11 30.95 40.43
C SER A 868 -85.51 30.26 41.69
N ALA A 869 -84.49 30.90 42.30
CA ALA A 869 -83.89 30.67 43.64
C ALA A 869 -83.01 29.41 43.83
N GLY A 870 -81.86 29.44 44.52
CA GLY A 870 -81.14 30.44 45.32
C GLY A 870 -80.11 29.72 46.23
N SER A 871 -79.21 30.49 46.86
CA SER A 871 -78.17 30.09 47.86
C SER A 871 -76.83 29.60 47.27
N ALA A 872 -75.65 30.23 47.39
CA ALA A 872 -74.95 31.09 48.37
C ALA A 872 -73.77 30.35 49.06
N SER A 873 -72.62 31.04 49.09
CA SER A 873 -71.40 30.85 49.92
C SER A 873 -70.38 29.75 49.55
N PRO A 874 -69.11 29.84 50.03
CA PRO A 874 -68.24 31.02 50.20
C PRO A 874 -66.78 30.75 49.75
N GLY A 875 -65.92 31.78 49.77
CA GLY A 875 -64.52 31.72 49.36
C GLY A 875 -63.47 31.53 50.48
N ALA A 876 -62.23 31.77 50.04
CA ALA A 876 -60.94 31.89 50.77
C ALA A 876 -60.08 30.60 50.87
N PRO A 877 -58.74 30.69 51.10
CA PRO A 877 -57.87 31.87 51.21
C PRO A 877 -56.51 31.80 50.44
N LEU A 878 -55.84 32.97 50.40
CA LEU A 878 -54.42 33.18 50.15
C LEU A 878 -53.51 32.63 51.27
N HIS A 879 -52.28 32.26 50.93
CA HIS A 879 -51.12 32.43 51.82
C HIS A 879 -49.81 32.64 51.01
N ASP A 880 -49.07 33.68 51.41
CA ASP A 880 -47.70 34.02 51.03
C ASP A 880 -46.66 32.97 51.48
N ALA A 881 -45.60 32.80 50.69
CA ALA A 881 -44.21 32.68 51.19
C ALA A 881 -43.20 32.91 50.05
N ALA A 882 -42.24 33.79 50.32
CA ALA A 882 -41.13 34.20 49.46
C ALA A 882 -40.00 33.16 49.39
N ALA A 883 -39.21 33.18 48.29
CA ALA A 883 -37.74 33.21 48.33
C ALA A 883 -37.09 33.10 46.92
N THR A 884 -36.44 34.20 46.51
CA THR A 884 -35.11 34.33 45.86
C THR A 884 -34.75 33.73 44.49
N GLN A 885 -34.26 34.67 43.65
CA GLN A 885 -33.13 34.60 42.70
C GLN A 885 -33.39 34.12 41.26
N SER A 886 -33.44 35.08 40.34
CA SER A 886 -32.85 34.93 38.99
C SER A 886 -32.49 36.31 38.43
N ALA A 887 -31.24 36.40 37.99
CA ALA A 887 -30.54 37.58 37.52
C ALA A 887 -31.07 38.11 36.17
N GLY A 888 -31.01 39.43 36.03
CA GLY A 888 -31.03 40.10 34.72
C GLY A 888 -29.65 40.67 34.41
N ALA A 889 -29.18 40.46 33.19
CA ALA A 889 -28.28 41.38 32.49
C ALA A 889 -28.29 41.06 30.98
N SER A 890 -28.79 42.02 30.20
CA SER A 890 -28.52 42.17 28.77
C SER A 890 -27.03 42.44 28.51
N PRO A 891 -26.55 42.33 27.25
CA PRO A 891 -26.47 43.51 26.36
C PRO A 891 -26.87 43.19 24.89
N VAL A 892 -27.58 44.05 24.17
CA VAL A 892 -27.18 45.32 23.49
C VAL A 892 -26.17 45.15 22.35
N SER A 893 -26.62 45.65 21.20
CA SER A 893 -26.19 45.55 19.81
C SER A 893 -24.93 46.33 19.38
N ALA A 894 -24.58 46.13 18.10
CA ALA A 894 -23.73 46.90 17.17
C ALA A 894 -22.32 46.29 16.95
N ALA A 895 -21.74 46.18 15.74
CA ALA A 895 -22.06 46.69 14.42
C ALA A 895 -21.37 45.85 13.32
N ARG A 896 -21.94 45.92 12.12
CA ARG A 896 -21.36 45.49 10.83
C ARG A 896 -20.04 46.23 10.51
N SER A 897 -19.09 45.55 9.85
CA SER A 897 -18.54 46.03 8.56
C SER A 897 -17.71 44.95 7.88
N ALA A 898 -18.06 44.65 6.63
CA ALA A 898 -17.27 43.86 5.69
C ALA A 898 -16.06 44.68 5.20
N HIS A 899 -14.99 44.00 4.76
CA HIS A 899 -14.33 44.25 3.48
C HIS A 899 -13.39 43.08 3.10
N HIS A 900 -13.51 42.67 1.84
CA HIS A 900 -12.64 41.77 1.08
C HIS A 900 -11.18 42.24 1.03
N CYS A 901 -10.23 41.30 0.88
CA CYS A 901 -9.38 41.18 -0.31
C CYS A 901 -8.34 40.04 -0.18
N THR A 902 -8.31 39.21 -1.23
CA THR A 902 -7.24 38.32 -1.69
C THR A 902 -5.94 39.09 -1.99
N ALA A 903 -4.76 38.46 -1.83
CA ALA A 903 -3.69 38.34 -2.85
C ALA A 903 -2.29 37.97 -2.27
N THR A 904 -1.76 36.84 -2.78
CA THR A 904 -0.41 36.58 -3.32
C THR A 904 0.88 37.16 -2.70
N HIS A 905 1.86 36.25 -2.54
CA HIS A 905 3.32 36.36 -2.75
C HIS A 905 4.06 37.67 -2.45
N ALA A 906 5.11 37.60 -1.62
CA ALA A 906 6.47 37.94 -2.05
C ALA A 906 7.53 37.55 -1.00
N VAL A 907 8.55 36.86 -1.50
CA VAL A 907 9.89 36.73 -0.93
C VAL A 907 10.58 38.08 -1.04
N THR A 908 11.25 38.53 0.03
CA THR A 908 12.37 39.48 -0.07
C THR A 908 13.45 39.16 0.96
N ASN A 909 14.63 38.86 0.40
CA ASN A 909 15.93 38.93 1.04
C ASN A 909 16.17 40.34 1.60
N ALA A 910 16.80 40.41 2.78
CA ALA A 910 17.68 41.53 3.12
C ALA A 910 18.83 41.02 3.98
N SER A 911 20.01 41.05 3.36
CA SER A 911 21.32 40.90 3.98
C SER A 911 21.68 42.10 4.84
N GLY A 912 22.49 41.88 5.88
CA GLY A 912 23.61 42.79 6.13
C GLY A 912 24.05 42.94 7.59
N TYR A 913 25.29 42.47 7.84
CA TYR A 913 26.32 43.05 8.74
C TYR A 913 26.02 43.05 10.26
N SER A 914 26.94 42.77 11.19
CA SER A 914 28.36 42.39 11.15
C SER A 914 28.83 41.95 12.55
N SER A 915 29.72 40.96 12.57
CA SER A 915 30.94 40.84 13.37
C SER A 915 30.96 40.83 14.92
N LEU A 916 31.75 39.85 15.39
CA LEU A 916 32.65 39.82 16.56
C LEU A 916 32.05 39.46 17.92
N GLY A 917 32.58 38.38 18.50
CA GLY A 917 32.51 38.12 19.92
C GLY A 917 32.82 36.67 20.29
N ALA A 918 34.08 36.40 20.61
CA ALA A 918 34.54 35.16 21.22
C ALA A 918 33.76 34.81 22.50
N GLY A 919 33.55 33.51 22.75
CA GLY A 919 32.96 33.05 24.01
C GLY A 919 32.92 31.54 24.09
N ALA A 920 33.71 30.99 25.00
CA ALA A 920 33.88 29.57 25.26
C ALA A 920 32.62 28.91 25.85
N GLY A 921 32.54 27.58 25.68
CA GLY A 921 31.93 26.67 26.63
C GLY A 921 30.43 26.43 26.48
N VAL A 922 30.06 25.16 26.25
CA VAL A 922 29.23 24.33 27.14
C VAL A 922 28.61 23.20 26.31
N GLU A 923 29.04 22.00 26.67
CA GLU A 923 28.38 20.68 26.66
C GLU A 923 27.16 20.45 25.76
N PHE A 924 27.40 19.51 24.83
CA PHE A 924 26.42 18.71 24.10
C PHE A 924 25.89 17.61 25.03
N ASP A 925 24.58 17.53 25.25
CA ASP A 925 23.95 16.35 25.83
C ASP A 925 22.75 15.93 24.95
N ALA A 926 22.99 14.94 24.10
CA ALA A 926 21.97 14.30 23.27
C ALA A 926 22.08 12.78 23.49
N THR A 927 21.29 12.29 24.43
CA THR A 927 21.11 10.87 24.75
C THR A 927 20.33 10.17 23.63
N SER A 928 21.06 9.59 22.68
CA SER A 928 20.50 8.67 21.69
C SER A 928 20.33 7.30 22.33
N ALA A 929 19.09 6.97 22.71
CA ALA A 929 18.71 5.66 23.24
C ALA A 929 18.88 4.58 22.15
N ARG A 930 19.80 3.65 22.41
CA ARG A 930 20.10 2.51 21.55
C ARG A 930 19.14 1.36 21.90
N SER A 931 18.16 1.13 21.04
CA SER A 931 17.27 -0.04 21.12
C SER A 931 18.06 -1.31 20.80
N VAL A 932 18.25 -2.17 21.80
CA VAL A 932 18.84 -3.51 21.65
C VAL A 932 17.75 -4.44 21.14
N THR A 933 17.91 -4.93 19.91
CA THR A 933 17.08 -6.00 19.35
C THR A 933 17.47 -7.33 19.97
N SER A 934 16.53 -7.95 20.68
CA SER A 934 16.66 -9.28 21.26
C SER A 934 16.62 -10.37 20.18
N SER A 935 17.58 -11.29 20.25
CA SER A 935 17.58 -12.54 19.47
C SER A 935 16.67 -13.59 20.13
N PRO A 936 15.92 -14.40 19.37
CA PRO A 936 15.16 -15.50 19.95
C PRO A 936 16.07 -16.72 20.18
N SER A 937 16.01 -17.21 21.42
CA SER A 937 16.62 -18.44 21.90
C SER A 937 16.02 -19.68 21.22
N ARG A 938 16.90 -20.58 20.75
CA ARG A 938 16.57 -21.97 20.41
C ARG A 938 16.21 -22.75 21.68
N PRO A 939 15.20 -23.63 21.66
CA PRO A 939 15.04 -24.63 22.70
C PRO A 939 15.86 -25.89 22.35
N TRP A 940 16.56 -26.42 23.35
CA TRP A 940 17.00 -27.81 23.38
C TRP A 940 15.91 -28.64 24.05
N ARG A 941 15.15 -29.40 23.26
CA ARG A 941 14.81 -30.81 23.45
C ARG A 941 14.02 -31.32 22.26
#